data_AF-A0A661PF39-F1
#
_entry.id   AF-A0A661PF39-F1
#
_cell.length_a   1.000
_cell.length_b   1.000
_cell.length_c   1.000
_cell.angle_alpha   90.00
_cell.angle_beta   90.00
_cell.angle_gamma   90.00
#
_symmetry.space_group_name_H-M   'P 1'
#
loop_
_entity.id
_entity.type
_entity.pdbx_description
1 polymer ?
#
loop_
_entity_poly.entity_id
_entity_poly.type
_entity_poly.pdbx_seq_one_letter_code
_entity_poly.pdbx_strand_id
1 'polypeptide(L)'
;MSQHSEIRMGWLGATALLSLALVVTAAGCGSSDTGGVSSTSSGTGATGGISPGGAGGVGGVGGAGGGECTEEVCDGLDNDCDSEVDEGCECTDGQTQSCYSGDPNLLGIGDCAEGTQTCDLAGDWGPCVDEVLPVAEDCDGGDNDCDGAVDEDFGSVTCGLGICQVTVDECVEGVPTPCLPGQPNPTETCDGTDDNCDGQVDEGCTCVNGTSQPCYTGSPQTQNVGECEDGIQTCVNGLYGNCVGDQTPTSETCDGLDNDCDTQTDENDPGGGSSCITGLSGVCSPGIEHCVSGQLDCEQNVQPSSETCNGLDDNCDGQFDEGNPGGGAACDTGLLGICKPGLFECQNGSLTCVQTTQPGTESCNGLDDDCDGSVDENNPGGGGVCSTGNPGICDAGTQQCQNGGLQCVQDNTSSPETCNGLDDDCDGATDEGNPGGGSACSTGNSGICDAGIEQCQNGSLSCVQTNTATTESCNGLDDDCDGSVDENNPGGGGACSTGLQGICSAGTNQCQNGSLSCVQTNAATTEVCNGLDDDCDGSTDENNPGGGANCLVPGQQGECENGTVNCVTGALQCEQTIFPINEVCGNGLDDNCDGSTDEGCGGCNPGNIVTTYAGGNGQSGNMFDVVALSNINVLSFDGNLDVGTHTVEIYYKVGTHVGFEGTSSAWTLIGSTPVTSVAADAPTAIPLPFNVSIPAGQTYAFYVTTTLSGIGYTNGTTLGAVYVQDAHTQVLEGVGVAYPFGSVYSPRVWNGTVYYEECP
;
A
#
# COMPACT_ATOMS: atom_id res chain seq x y z
N MET A 1 -5.58 36.51 -13.37
CA MET A 1 -4.66 37.03 -14.41
C MET A 1 -3.27 36.45 -14.16
N SER A 2 -2.41 36.38 -15.19
CA SER A 2 -0.93 36.19 -15.22
C SER A 2 -0.18 35.70 -13.97
N GLN A 3 0.80 34.77 -14.04
CA GLN A 3 1.41 34.08 -15.20
C GLN A 3 2.21 32.84 -14.76
N HIS A 4 2.60 32.01 -15.74
CA HIS A 4 3.61 30.93 -15.76
C HIS A 4 4.39 30.50 -14.49
N SER A 5 4.52 29.18 -14.33
CA SER A 5 5.84 28.54 -14.19
C SER A 5 5.81 27.10 -14.73
N GLU A 6 6.89 26.65 -15.37
CA GLU A 6 7.12 25.25 -15.76
C GLU A 6 8.49 24.75 -15.29
N ILE A 7 8.50 23.53 -14.74
CA ILE A 7 9.50 22.47 -14.92
C ILE A 7 11.00 22.87 -14.85
N ARG A 8 11.69 22.41 -13.79
CA ARG A 8 12.88 21.53 -13.95
C ARG A 8 13.25 20.78 -12.66
N MET A 9 13.49 19.48 -12.79
CA MET A 9 14.17 18.65 -11.79
C MET A 9 15.69 18.87 -11.82
N GLY A 10 16.34 18.69 -10.66
CA GLY A 10 17.78 18.50 -10.51
C GLY A 10 18.06 17.33 -9.56
N TRP A 11 19.00 16.46 -9.94
CA TRP A 11 19.33 15.21 -9.23
C TRP A 11 20.54 15.35 -8.29
N LEU A 12 20.81 14.27 -7.53
CA LEU A 12 21.92 14.01 -6.58
C LEU A 12 21.61 14.32 -5.11
N GLY A 13 21.98 13.49 -4.13
CA GLY A 13 22.62 12.15 -4.21
C GLY A 13 23.00 11.67 -2.79
N ALA A 14 22.74 10.41 -2.44
CA ALA A 14 22.67 9.97 -1.03
C ALA A 14 23.92 9.22 -0.49
N THR A 15 24.23 9.45 0.79
CA THR A 15 24.79 8.53 1.84
C THR A 15 24.79 9.33 3.17
N ALA A 16 24.33 8.87 4.36
CA ALA A 16 24.60 7.65 5.14
C ALA A 16 26.05 7.59 5.71
N LEU A 17 26.34 7.19 6.96
CA LEU A 17 25.52 6.80 8.13
C LEU A 17 26.41 6.75 9.43
N LEU A 18 25.79 6.94 10.62
CA LEU A 18 26.12 6.40 11.96
C LEU A 18 27.52 6.56 12.67
N SER A 19 27.47 7.17 13.87
CA SER A 19 28.02 6.75 15.20
C SER A 19 29.54 6.47 15.50
N LEU A 20 30.07 7.30 16.44
CA LEU A 20 30.57 6.95 17.80
C LEU A 20 31.94 6.21 18.05
N ALA A 21 32.61 6.65 19.14
CA ALA A 21 33.49 5.91 20.09
C ALA A 21 35.05 5.95 20.00
N LEU A 22 35.64 6.89 20.77
CA LEU A 22 36.57 6.67 21.93
C LEU A 22 38.00 6.09 21.77
N VAL A 23 38.88 6.40 22.76
CA VAL A 23 40.19 5.76 23.15
C VAL A 23 41.44 6.14 22.31
N VAL A 24 42.66 6.45 22.82
CA VAL A 24 43.17 7.06 24.08
C VAL A 24 44.70 7.38 23.96
N THR A 25 45.34 7.98 24.98
CA THR A 25 46.81 8.06 25.28
C THR A 25 47.77 9.03 24.53
N ALA A 26 48.33 9.97 25.32
CA ALA A 26 49.76 10.05 25.74
C ALA A 26 50.75 11.10 25.17
N ALA A 27 51.19 11.96 26.11
CA ALA A 27 52.58 12.31 26.45
C ALA A 27 53.47 13.18 25.53
N GLY A 28 54.28 14.04 26.17
CA GLY A 28 55.51 14.60 25.59
C GLY A 28 55.56 16.12 25.44
N CYS A 29 55.63 16.87 26.55
CA CYS A 29 56.11 18.26 26.52
C CYS A 29 57.59 18.30 26.91
N GLY A 30 58.39 19.15 26.24
CA GLY A 30 59.85 19.21 26.42
C GLY A 30 60.36 20.65 26.52
N SER A 31 61.47 20.81 27.25
CA SER A 31 62.17 22.05 27.59
C SER A 31 62.90 22.69 26.38
N SER A 32 63.59 23.84 26.44
CA SER A 32 63.97 24.76 27.54
C SER A 32 64.41 26.14 26.99
N ASP A 33 64.72 27.09 27.88
CA ASP A 33 65.72 28.18 27.71
C ASP A 33 65.41 29.33 26.71
N THR A 34 65.93 30.57 26.85
CA THR A 34 66.74 31.24 27.90
C THR A 34 66.53 32.76 27.82
N GLY A 35 66.92 33.52 28.87
CA GLY A 35 67.29 34.94 28.73
C GLY A 35 66.90 35.84 29.89
N GLY A 36 67.88 36.50 30.53
CA GLY A 36 67.66 37.51 31.58
C GLY A 36 68.74 38.61 31.58
N VAL A 37 68.40 39.77 32.13
CA VAL A 37 69.30 40.93 32.39
C VAL A 37 68.90 41.56 33.74
N SER A 38 69.80 42.31 34.37
CA SER A 38 69.83 42.51 35.81
C SER A 38 69.41 43.90 36.36
N SER A 39 69.32 43.93 37.70
CA SER A 39 69.89 44.93 38.63
C SER A 39 69.17 46.26 38.95
N THR A 40 68.74 46.31 40.22
CA THR A 40 68.94 47.40 41.22
C THR A 40 68.11 48.69 41.17
N SER A 41 67.70 49.12 42.37
CA SER A 41 66.98 50.38 42.65
C SER A 41 67.53 51.11 43.90
N SER A 42 67.26 52.41 43.94
CA SER A 42 67.39 53.43 45.02
C SER A 42 67.25 53.02 46.50
N GLY A 43 67.77 53.76 47.50
CA GLY A 43 68.59 54.98 47.47
C GLY A 43 68.44 55.96 48.68
N THR A 44 69.46 56.81 48.89
CA THR A 44 69.49 58.11 49.65
C THR A 44 69.27 58.22 51.18
N GLY A 45 70.28 58.78 51.89
CA GLY A 45 70.19 59.56 53.15
C GLY A 45 70.51 58.82 54.47
N ALA A 46 71.09 59.43 55.52
CA ALA A 46 71.78 60.74 55.71
C ALA A 46 72.66 60.77 57.00
N THR A 47 73.60 61.73 57.12
CA THR A 47 74.28 62.32 58.35
C THR A 47 74.25 61.56 59.70
N GLY A 48 75.32 61.32 60.50
CA GLY A 48 76.71 61.84 60.58
C GLY A 48 76.85 63.05 61.53
N GLY A 49 77.75 63.15 62.55
CA GLY A 49 78.89 62.32 63.03
C GLY A 49 79.50 62.87 64.36
N ILE A 50 80.85 63.00 64.50
CA ILE A 50 81.69 63.61 65.59
C ILE A 50 82.44 62.62 66.54
N SER A 51 83.67 63.00 66.98
CA SER A 51 84.67 62.23 67.80
C SER A 51 84.81 62.74 69.26
N PRO A 52 85.53 62.09 70.20
CA PRO A 52 87.00 62.32 70.39
C PRO A 52 87.84 61.19 71.11
N GLY A 53 89.17 61.37 71.27
CA GLY A 53 90.01 60.69 72.29
C GLY A 53 91.35 60.05 71.84
N GLY A 54 92.38 59.95 72.71
CA GLY A 54 93.64 59.22 72.44
C GLY A 54 94.84 59.45 73.39
N ALA A 55 95.88 58.59 73.29
CA ALA A 55 97.25 58.63 73.91
C ALA A 55 98.15 57.55 73.22
N GLY A 56 99.47 57.35 73.43
CA GLY A 56 100.57 58.06 74.14
C GLY A 56 101.77 58.29 73.19
N GLY A 57 103.07 58.12 73.49
CA GLY A 57 103.84 57.89 74.74
C GLY A 57 104.73 56.62 74.70
N VAL A 58 106.06 56.57 74.95
CA VAL A 58 107.12 57.58 75.30
C VAL A 58 108.54 57.05 74.95
N GLY A 59 109.62 57.84 75.14
CA GLY A 59 111.02 57.34 75.21
C GLY A 59 112.12 58.42 75.35
N GLY A 60 113.19 58.17 76.14
CA GLY A 60 114.41 59.00 76.28
C GLY A 60 114.77 59.45 77.72
N VAL A 61 116.08 59.50 78.09
CA VAL A 61 116.58 59.59 79.50
C VAL A 61 117.81 60.51 79.71
N GLY A 62 118.20 60.81 80.98
CA GLY A 62 119.58 61.31 81.30
C GLY A 62 119.94 61.82 82.73
N GLY A 63 120.40 60.92 83.64
CA GLY A 63 121.41 61.10 84.75
C GLY A 63 121.15 62.06 85.96
N ALA A 64 121.89 62.04 87.10
CA ALA A 64 122.84 61.11 87.80
C ALA A 64 123.32 61.80 89.14
N GLY A 65 123.98 61.23 90.19
CA GLY A 65 124.34 59.85 90.61
C GLY A 65 125.52 59.79 91.65
N GLY A 66 125.46 58.93 92.70
CA GLY A 66 126.56 58.61 93.69
C GLY A 66 126.66 59.50 94.97
N GLY A 67 127.35 59.13 96.08
CA GLY A 67 127.97 57.85 96.55
C GLY A 67 129.04 58.01 97.67
N GLU A 68 129.09 57.11 98.68
CA GLU A 68 130.14 56.91 99.74
C GLU A 68 130.21 55.40 100.15
N CYS A 69 131.18 54.95 100.99
CA CYS A 69 131.36 53.54 101.41
C CYS A 69 130.38 53.10 102.54
N THR A 70 130.16 51.78 102.70
CA THR A 70 128.99 51.21 103.40
C THR A 70 129.29 49.99 104.29
N GLU A 71 128.23 49.46 104.91
CA GLU A 71 128.11 48.13 105.52
C GLU A 71 128.31 47.02 104.48
N GLU A 72 128.59 45.79 104.91
CA GLU A 72 128.96 44.65 104.04
C GLU A 72 127.88 44.24 103.01
N VAL A 73 128.35 43.65 101.91
CA VAL A 73 127.56 43.22 100.74
C VAL A 73 128.16 41.94 100.16
N CYS A 74 127.32 40.92 99.90
CA CYS A 74 127.73 39.55 99.54
C CYS A 74 128.23 39.41 98.08
N ASP A 75 129.14 40.28 97.64
CA ASP A 75 129.60 40.43 96.24
C ASP A 75 131.00 39.86 95.95
N GLY A 76 131.65 39.24 96.95
CA GLY A 76 132.99 38.65 96.81
C GLY A 76 134.14 39.63 97.10
N LEU A 77 133.86 40.76 97.74
CA LEU A 77 134.82 41.80 98.10
C LEU A 77 134.67 42.21 99.57
N ASP A 78 135.80 42.53 100.22
CA ASP A 78 135.89 43.21 101.51
C ASP A 78 135.42 44.68 101.33
N ASN A 79 134.13 44.93 101.58
CA ASN A 79 133.44 46.20 101.33
C ASN A 79 133.40 47.11 102.58
N ASP A 80 133.34 46.55 103.80
CA ASP A 80 133.43 47.32 105.05
C ASP A 80 134.88 47.55 105.53
N CYS A 81 135.84 46.84 104.93
CA CYS A 81 137.30 46.95 105.11
C CYS A 81 137.86 46.34 106.41
N ASP A 82 137.17 45.36 107.00
CA ASP A 82 137.58 44.54 108.17
C ASP A 82 138.71 43.54 107.85
N SER A 83 138.80 43.07 106.59
CA SER A 83 139.76 42.07 106.06
C SER A 83 139.44 40.57 106.22
N GLU A 84 138.22 40.18 106.58
CA GLU A 84 137.63 38.90 106.12
C GLU A 84 136.81 39.15 104.80
N VAL A 85 136.03 38.19 104.23
CA VAL A 85 135.22 38.41 102.99
C VAL A 85 133.89 37.62 103.00
N ASP A 86 132.76 38.32 102.84
CA ASP A 86 131.37 37.81 102.78
C ASP A 86 130.84 37.14 104.09
N GLU A 87 131.31 37.53 105.28
CA GLU A 87 130.91 36.92 106.57
C GLU A 87 129.47 37.22 107.03
N GLY A 88 128.54 36.35 106.63
CA GLY A 88 127.22 36.26 107.28
C GLY A 88 126.04 35.86 106.38
N CYS A 89 126.25 35.81 105.07
CA CYS A 89 125.23 35.55 104.05
C CYS A 89 124.73 34.09 104.08
N GLU A 90 123.43 33.84 103.84
CA GLU A 90 122.90 32.45 103.69
C GLU A 90 123.16 31.87 102.29
N CYS A 91 123.25 32.72 101.27
CA CYS A 91 123.65 32.38 99.90
C CYS A 91 124.50 33.49 99.28
N THR A 92 125.17 33.19 98.15
CA THR A 92 125.96 34.17 97.38
C THR A 92 125.15 34.75 96.24
N ASP A 93 125.39 36.02 95.87
CA ASP A 93 124.69 36.70 94.77
C ASP A 93 124.66 35.85 93.47
N GLY A 94 123.49 35.80 92.83
CA GLY A 94 123.27 35.05 91.60
C GLY A 94 123.15 33.53 91.75
N GLN A 95 123.19 32.97 92.96
CA GLN A 95 122.83 31.56 93.19
C GLN A 95 121.32 31.34 92.90
N THR A 96 120.91 30.16 92.41
CA THR A 96 119.51 29.86 92.05
C THR A 96 118.98 28.58 92.71
N GLN A 97 117.67 28.52 92.98
CA GLN A 97 116.94 27.32 93.42
C GLN A 97 115.47 27.34 92.94
N SER A 98 114.80 26.18 92.82
CA SER A 98 113.37 26.15 92.45
C SER A 98 112.44 26.46 93.62
N CYS A 99 111.18 26.74 93.32
CA CYS A 99 110.17 27.22 94.27
C CYS A 99 108.74 26.98 93.79
N TYR A 100 107.80 26.94 94.73
CA TYR A 100 106.37 26.94 94.44
C TYR A 100 105.62 27.47 95.67
N SER A 101 104.67 28.40 95.47
CA SER A 101 103.89 29.03 96.54
C SER A 101 102.45 28.53 96.66
N GLY A 102 101.98 27.74 95.67
CA GLY A 102 100.67 27.08 95.67
C GLY A 102 100.60 25.83 96.56
N ASP A 103 99.48 25.09 96.50
CA ASP A 103 99.34 23.83 97.22
C ASP A 103 100.25 22.74 96.61
N PRO A 104 101.21 22.15 97.35
CA PRO A 104 102.16 21.17 96.80
C PRO A 104 101.53 19.87 96.27
N ASN A 105 100.23 19.63 96.47
CA ASN A 105 99.52 18.48 95.90
C ASN A 105 99.05 18.72 94.45
N LEU A 106 98.97 19.98 94.01
CA LEU A 106 98.56 20.37 92.64
C LEU A 106 99.76 20.64 91.71
N LEU A 107 100.98 20.66 92.25
CA LEU A 107 102.20 20.91 91.50
C LEU A 107 102.46 19.78 90.48
N GLY A 108 102.42 20.11 89.19
CA GLY A 108 102.56 19.15 88.09
C GLY A 108 101.26 18.42 87.71
N ILE A 109 100.11 18.93 88.15
CA ILE A 109 98.78 18.65 87.57
C ILE A 109 98.41 19.87 86.72
N GLY A 110 97.69 19.66 85.61
CA GLY A 110 97.38 20.70 84.64
C GLY A 110 98.57 21.53 84.19
N ASP A 111 98.36 22.84 84.09
CA ASP A 111 99.42 23.82 83.78
C ASP A 111 100.26 24.26 85.00
N CYS A 112 99.94 23.78 86.22
CA CYS A 112 100.59 24.23 87.46
C CYS A 112 102.06 23.78 87.59
N ALA A 113 102.99 24.74 87.68
CA ALA A 113 104.44 24.51 87.54
C ALA A 113 105.29 25.26 88.58
N GLU A 114 106.46 24.69 88.93
CA GLU A 114 107.45 25.32 89.81
C GLU A 114 108.23 26.44 89.11
N GLY A 115 108.45 27.54 89.84
CA GLY A 115 109.27 28.66 89.40
C GLY A 115 110.72 28.57 89.87
N THR A 116 111.47 29.68 89.75
CA THR A 116 112.85 29.81 90.25
C THR A 116 113.05 31.07 91.08
N GLN A 117 113.76 30.95 92.21
CA GLN A 117 114.27 32.06 93.03
C GLN A 117 115.77 32.26 92.75
N THR A 118 116.21 33.52 92.79
CA THR A 118 117.63 33.90 92.69
C THR A 118 118.04 34.63 93.96
N CYS A 119 119.21 34.30 94.51
CA CYS A 119 119.82 34.97 95.65
C CYS A 119 120.36 36.34 95.22
N ASP A 120 120.20 37.37 96.05
CA ASP A 120 120.69 38.72 95.77
C ASP A 120 121.93 39.12 96.60
N LEU A 121 122.42 40.34 96.37
CA LEU A 121 123.60 40.93 97.00
C LEU A 121 123.48 41.09 98.53
N ALA A 122 122.30 40.95 99.13
CA ALA A 122 122.13 40.92 100.59
C ALA A 122 122.20 39.50 101.18
N GLY A 123 122.33 38.47 100.33
CA GLY A 123 122.36 37.06 100.74
C GLY A 123 120.99 36.46 101.02
N ASP A 124 119.91 37.15 100.60
CA ASP A 124 118.52 36.72 100.72
C ASP A 124 117.99 36.13 99.39
N TRP A 125 116.99 35.25 99.46
CA TRP A 125 116.33 34.69 98.28
C TRP A 125 115.21 35.61 97.76
N GLY A 126 115.33 36.03 96.50
CA GLY A 126 114.30 36.79 95.79
C GLY A 126 113.02 35.97 95.52
N PRO A 127 111.95 36.63 95.01
CA PRO A 127 110.64 36.01 94.83
C PRO A 127 110.65 34.85 93.83
N CYS A 128 109.65 33.97 93.92
CA CYS A 128 109.44 32.90 92.95
C CYS A 128 109.01 33.48 91.60
N VAL A 129 109.85 33.34 90.58
CA VAL A 129 109.59 33.83 89.21
C VAL A 129 109.20 32.65 88.32
N ASP A 130 108.25 32.88 87.42
CA ASP A 130 107.72 31.92 86.44
C ASP A 130 107.01 30.68 87.05
N GLU A 131 106.48 30.78 88.27
CA GLU A 131 105.51 29.79 88.81
C GLU A 131 104.11 29.98 88.20
N VAL A 132 103.37 28.89 88.03
CA VAL A 132 101.98 28.88 87.54
C VAL A 132 101.08 28.31 88.64
N LEU A 133 100.06 29.07 89.05
CA LEU A 133 99.16 28.76 90.15
C LEU A 133 97.73 28.50 89.65
N PRO A 134 96.92 27.67 90.35
CA PRO A 134 95.53 27.39 90.00
C PRO A 134 94.66 28.64 89.77
N VAL A 135 93.88 28.62 88.69
CA VAL A 135 92.81 29.59 88.37
C VAL A 135 91.59 28.85 87.82
N ALA A 136 90.38 29.40 87.95
CA ALA A 136 89.18 28.71 87.46
C ALA A 136 89.18 28.56 85.93
N GLU A 137 88.69 27.41 85.46
CA GLU A 137 88.65 27.00 84.04
C GLU A 137 88.11 28.08 83.08
N ASP A 138 88.90 28.36 82.03
CA ASP A 138 88.43 28.92 80.76
C ASP A 138 88.18 27.75 79.77
N CYS A 139 87.16 27.86 78.91
CA CYS A 139 86.87 26.85 77.88
C CYS A 139 87.89 26.93 76.73
N ASP A 140 89.09 26.37 76.94
CA ASP A 140 90.22 26.38 76.00
C ASP A 140 90.94 25.03 75.81
N GLY A 141 90.51 23.98 76.53
CA GLY A 141 91.09 22.64 76.48
C GLY A 141 92.31 22.42 77.39
N GLY A 142 92.60 23.36 78.29
CA GLY A 142 93.57 23.22 79.38
C GLY A 142 93.01 22.53 80.64
N ASP A 143 93.82 22.55 81.69
CA ASP A 143 93.50 22.16 83.08
C ASP A 143 94.10 23.29 83.92
N ASN A 144 93.35 24.39 84.04
CA ASN A 144 93.79 25.68 84.58
C ASN A 144 93.67 25.72 86.11
N ASP A 145 92.67 25.01 86.63
CA ASP A 145 92.36 24.82 88.05
C ASP A 145 93.28 23.75 88.71
N CYS A 146 93.86 22.86 87.89
CA CYS A 146 94.82 21.82 88.28
C CYS A 146 94.22 20.70 89.18
N ASP A 147 92.90 20.51 89.15
CA ASP A 147 92.16 19.35 89.70
C ASP A 147 92.48 18.03 88.96
N GLY A 148 92.78 18.11 87.66
CA GLY A 148 93.01 16.96 86.79
C GLY A 148 91.85 16.58 85.86
N ALA A 149 90.82 17.43 85.80
CA ALA A 149 89.82 17.46 84.73
C ALA A 149 90.22 18.50 83.63
N VAL A 150 89.29 18.88 82.76
CA VAL A 150 89.48 19.74 81.56
C VAL A 150 88.10 20.25 81.12
N ASP A 151 87.91 21.56 81.00
CA ASP A 151 86.69 22.22 80.51
C ASP A 151 85.39 21.84 81.28
N GLU A 152 85.41 21.58 82.60
CA GLU A 152 84.21 21.26 83.38
C GLU A 152 83.39 22.47 83.90
N ASP A 153 82.29 22.17 84.63
CA ASP A 153 81.30 23.12 85.19
C ASP A 153 80.60 24.10 84.20
N PHE A 154 80.83 23.98 82.89
CA PHE A 154 80.06 24.68 81.84
C PHE A 154 78.61 24.15 81.67
N GLY A 155 77.73 25.02 81.17
CA GLY A 155 76.28 24.79 81.10
C GLY A 155 75.73 24.34 79.73
N SER A 156 74.42 24.53 79.55
CA SER A 156 73.73 24.39 78.25
C SER A 156 72.74 25.53 78.04
N VAL A 157 72.64 26.00 76.80
CA VAL A 157 71.87 27.20 76.41
C VAL A 157 70.80 26.82 75.37
N THR A 158 69.63 27.47 75.47
CA THR A 158 68.48 27.24 74.58
C THR A 158 68.05 28.56 73.95
N CYS A 159 67.81 28.56 72.63
CA CYS A 159 67.49 29.73 71.84
C CYS A 159 66.45 29.44 70.75
N GLY A 160 65.71 30.47 70.32
CA GLY A 160 64.62 30.35 69.34
C GLY A 160 63.22 30.32 69.97
N LEU A 161 62.21 30.40 69.12
CA LEU A 161 60.77 30.40 69.46
C LEU A 161 60.04 29.39 68.55
N GLY A 162 58.82 28.99 68.94
CA GLY A 162 57.98 28.11 68.12
C GLY A 162 58.69 26.81 67.73
N ILE A 163 58.62 26.45 66.45
CA ILE A 163 59.33 25.30 65.87
C ILE A 163 60.84 25.52 65.69
N CYS A 164 61.32 26.77 65.82
CA CYS A 164 62.72 27.15 65.67
C CYS A 164 63.55 27.02 66.97
N GLN A 165 63.00 26.44 68.04
CA GLN A 165 63.72 26.30 69.31
C GLN A 165 64.82 25.20 69.26
N VAL A 166 66.05 25.57 69.62
CA VAL A 166 67.25 24.72 69.62
C VAL A 166 67.97 24.83 70.97
N THR A 167 68.58 23.73 71.43
CA THR A 167 69.42 23.66 72.64
C THR A 167 70.81 23.14 72.28
N VAL A 168 71.86 23.76 72.81
CA VAL A 168 73.28 23.35 72.64
C VAL A 168 74.04 23.47 73.95
N ASP A 169 75.10 22.70 74.11
CA ASP A 169 76.01 22.76 75.26
C ASP A 169 77.00 23.93 75.11
N GLU A 170 77.35 24.59 76.22
CA GLU A 170 78.00 25.90 76.22
C GLU A 170 79.51 25.84 75.90
N CYS A 171 80.18 24.77 76.34
CA CYS A 171 81.55 24.40 75.95
C CYS A 171 81.56 22.97 75.39
N VAL A 172 82.25 22.74 74.26
CA VAL A 172 82.44 21.40 73.66
C VAL A 172 83.84 21.31 73.06
N GLU A 173 84.66 20.37 73.56
CA GLU A 173 86.04 20.11 73.09
C GLU A 173 86.93 21.38 73.05
N GLY A 174 86.99 22.16 74.15
CA GLY A 174 87.76 23.40 74.24
C GLY A 174 87.26 24.55 73.37
N VAL A 175 85.97 24.56 72.99
CA VAL A 175 85.37 25.60 72.15
C VAL A 175 84.00 26.05 72.67
N PRO A 176 83.78 27.36 72.93
CA PRO A 176 82.46 27.89 73.28
C PRO A 176 81.46 27.83 72.12
N THR A 177 80.29 27.22 72.32
CA THR A 177 79.31 26.96 71.24
C THR A 177 78.25 28.08 71.14
N PRO A 178 78.15 28.83 70.02
CA PRO A 178 77.12 29.84 69.86
C PRO A 178 75.75 29.21 69.56
N CYS A 179 74.76 29.41 70.45
CA CYS A 179 73.38 29.00 70.19
C CYS A 179 72.77 29.83 69.05
N LEU A 180 72.47 29.17 67.93
CA LEU A 180 71.76 29.74 66.79
C LEU A 180 70.36 29.09 66.71
N PRO A 181 69.26 29.88 66.68
CA PRO A 181 67.92 29.36 66.46
C PRO A 181 67.78 28.60 65.13
N GLY A 182 66.77 27.73 65.04
CA GLY A 182 66.37 27.10 63.80
C GLY A 182 66.04 28.13 62.71
N GLN A 183 66.31 27.79 61.45
CA GLN A 183 66.11 28.70 60.33
C GLN A 183 64.60 28.81 60.00
N PRO A 184 63.98 30.00 60.13
CA PRO A 184 62.54 30.17 59.94
C PRO A 184 62.10 30.06 58.48
N ASN A 185 60.84 29.65 58.26
CA ASN A 185 60.18 29.73 56.96
C ASN A 185 59.79 31.21 56.68
N PRO A 186 60.20 31.85 55.57
CA PRO A 186 59.87 33.26 55.31
C PRO A 186 58.39 33.55 54.95
N THR A 187 57.50 32.59 55.12
CA THR A 187 56.06 32.68 54.81
C THR A 187 55.27 31.66 55.63
N GLU A 188 54.20 32.09 56.30
CA GLU A 188 53.30 31.19 57.03
C GLU A 188 52.62 30.16 56.12
N THR A 189 52.56 28.92 56.61
CA THR A 189 51.62 27.90 56.12
C THR A 189 50.40 27.93 57.03
N CYS A 190 49.21 28.22 56.49
CA CYS A 190 47.98 28.40 57.28
C CYS A 190 47.42 27.07 57.85
N ASP A 191 48.16 26.43 58.77
CA ASP A 191 47.87 25.11 59.34
C ASP A 191 47.78 25.08 60.88
N GLY A 192 47.97 26.23 61.55
CA GLY A 192 47.92 26.36 63.01
C GLY A 192 49.27 26.27 63.72
N THR A 193 50.37 26.52 63.00
CA THR A 193 51.75 26.50 63.50
C THR A 193 52.41 27.87 63.28
N ASP A 194 53.34 28.28 64.16
CA ASP A 194 54.21 29.46 63.99
C ASP A 194 55.38 29.07 63.07
N ASP A 195 55.22 29.26 61.76
CA ASP A 195 56.13 28.72 60.72
C ASP A 195 57.34 29.66 60.50
N ASN A 196 57.14 30.97 60.64
CA ASN A 196 58.17 32.01 60.55
C ASN A 196 58.88 32.34 61.88
N CYS A 197 58.35 31.82 63.00
CA CYS A 197 58.91 31.97 64.34
C CYS A 197 58.96 33.43 64.86
N ASP A 198 58.03 34.30 64.46
CA ASP A 198 57.87 35.65 65.05
C ASP A 198 57.07 35.67 66.36
N GLY A 199 56.44 34.55 66.74
CA GLY A 199 55.71 34.37 68.00
C GLY A 199 54.21 34.61 67.89
N GLN A 200 53.66 34.59 66.67
CA GLN A 200 52.22 34.60 66.37
C GLN A 200 51.85 33.30 65.60
N VAL A 201 50.62 33.14 65.09
CA VAL A 201 50.19 31.91 64.35
C VAL A 201 49.20 32.24 63.21
N ASP A 202 49.50 31.75 61.99
CA ASP A 202 48.69 31.93 60.76
C ASP A 202 48.58 33.40 60.25
N GLU A 203 49.58 34.26 60.48
CA GLU A 203 49.55 35.68 60.08
C GLU A 203 49.49 35.91 58.57
N GLY A 204 48.53 36.75 58.16
CA GLY A 204 48.33 37.13 56.75
C GLY A 204 47.44 36.18 55.96
N CYS A 205 47.04 35.04 56.54
CA CYS A 205 46.04 34.13 55.97
C CYS A 205 44.67 34.84 55.83
N THR A 206 44.02 34.75 54.66
CA THR A 206 42.70 35.40 54.46
C THR A 206 41.53 34.58 55.02
N CYS A 207 41.76 33.31 55.34
CA CYS A 207 40.85 32.44 56.06
C CYS A 207 41.62 31.31 56.78
N VAL A 208 40.99 30.68 57.77
CA VAL A 208 41.56 29.53 58.50
C VAL A 208 41.13 28.23 57.81
N ASN A 209 42.05 27.28 57.69
CA ASN A 209 41.84 25.99 57.02
C ASN A 209 40.55 25.29 57.52
N GLY A 210 39.63 24.98 56.60
CA GLY A 210 38.33 24.37 56.91
C GLY A 210 37.18 25.32 57.27
N THR A 211 37.39 26.63 57.36
CA THR A 211 36.27 27.60 57.45
C THR A 211 35.52 27.71 56.12
N SER A 212 34.20 27.89 56.16
CA SER A 212 33.36 28.04 54.97
C SER A 212 32.55 29.34 55.01
N GLN A 213 32.31 29.94 53.85
CA GLN A 213 31.47 31.13 53.70
C GLN A 213 30.57 30.99 52.45
N PRO A 214 29.43 31.71 52.39
CA PRO A 214 28.62 31.80 51.18
C PRO A 214 29.39 32.45 50.03
N CYS A 215 28.95 32.14 48.82
CA CYS A 215 29.50 32.69 47.58
C CYS A 215 28.48 32.65 46.45
N TYR A 216 28.69 33.50 45.46
CA TYR A 216 27.84 33.61 44.30
C TYR A 216 28.69 34.07 43.12
N THR A 217 28.66 33.34 42.00
CA THR A 217 29.45 33.69 40.80
C THR A 217 28.66 34.42 39.72
N GLY A 218 27.34 34.58 39.89
CA GLY A 218 26.47 35.40 39.04
C GLY A 218 26.59 36.90 39.29
N SER A 219 25.64 37.68 38.77
CA SER A 219 25.65 39.14 38.95
C SER A 219 25.10 39.55 40.33
N PRO A 220 25.64 40.55 41.04
CA PRO A 220 25.16 40.94 42.38
C PRO A 220 23.70 41.43 42.48
N GLN A 221 22.96 41.48 41.36
CA GLN A 221 21.54 41.80 41.29
C GLN A 221 20.64 40.56 41.29
N THR A 222 21.16 39.41 40.85
CA THR A 222 20.44 38.13 40.73
C THR A 222 20.65 37.21 41.95
N GLN A 223 21.45 37.65 42.93
CA GLN A 223 21.80 36.87 44.11
C GLN A 223 20.61 36.78 45.09
N ASN A 224 20.18 35.56 45.44
CA ASN A 224 18.99 35.28 46.24
C ASN A 224 17.69 35.88 45.63
N VAL A 225 17.57 35.77 44.30
CA VAL A 225 16.39 36.10 43.49
C VAL A 225 16.02 34.85 42.69
N GLY A 226 14.73 34.55 42.56
CA GLY A 226 14.29 33.32 41.90
C GLY A 226 14.92 32.05 42.48
N GLU A 227 15.41 31.17 41.61
CA GLU A 227 16.17 29.96 42.00
C GLU A 227 17.67 30.23 42.25
N CYS A 228 18.15 31.48 42.11
CA CYS A 228 19.57 31.83 42.24
C CYS A 228 20.08 31.89 43.69
N GLU A 229 20.27 30.73 44.30
CA GLU A 229 20.77 30.54 45.66
C GLU A 229 22.31 30.64 45.81
N ASP A 230 22.75 31.04 47.00
CA ASP A 230 24.17 31.12 47.39
C ASP A 230 24.82 29.73 47.52
N GLY A 231 25.97 29.55 46.86
CA GLY A 231 26.85 28.39 47.02
C GLY A 231 27.76 28.52 48.24
N ILE A 232 28.62 27.51 48.45
CA ILE A 232 29.61 27.51 49.53
C ILE A 232 31.03 27.40 48.98
N GLN A 233 31.92 28.27 49.47
CA GLN A 233 33.36 28.17 49.26
C GLN A 233 34.05 27.84 50.59
N THR A 234 34.93 26.84 50.57
CA THR A 234 35.67 26.36 51.75
C THR A 234 37.13 26.78 51.67
N CYS A 235 37.68 27.22 52.79
CA CYS A 235 39.06 27.60 52.93
C CYS A 235 39.98 26.37 52.91
N VAL A 236 40.97 26.37 52.01
CA VAL A 236 42.04 25.38 51.94
C VAL A 236 43.36 26.12 51.81
N ASN A 237 44.28 25.91 52.76
CA ASN A 237 45.61 26.52 52.78
C ASN A 237 45.58 28.06 52.67
N GLY A 238 44.77 28.69 53.54
CA GLY A 238 44.71 30.15 53.66
C GLY A 238 43.85 30.87 52.63
N LEU A 239 43.35 30.18 51.60
CA LEU A 239 42.53 30.74 50.52
C LEU A 239 41.19 30.00 50.41
N TYR A 240 40.12 30.73 50.12
CA TYR A 240 38.87 30.09 49.71
C TYR A 240 39.02 29.47 48.31
N GLY A 241 38.55 28.23 48.16
CA GLY A 241 38.44 27.58 46.86
C GLY A 241 37.36 28.21 45.96
N ASN A 242 37.13 27.61 44.80
CA ASN A 242 36.00 27.99 43.94
C ASN A 242 34.67 27.89 44.71
N CYS A 243 33.68 28.68 44.30
CA CYS A 243 32.31 28.47 44.75
C CYS A 243 31.81 27.09 44.30
N VAL A 244 31.06 26.41 45.17
CA VAL A 244 30.47 25.10 44.89
C VAL A 244 29.01 25.11 45.31
N GLY A 245 28.13 24.87 44.34
CA GLY A 245 26.69 24.70 44.55
C GLY A 245 25.85 25.98 44.42
N ASP A 246 26.45 27.11 44.03
CA ASP A 246 25.69 28.30 43.65
C ASP A 246 24.82 28.01 42.41
N GLN A 247 23.59 28.54 42.41
CA GLN A 247 22.74 28.57 41.23
C GLN A 247 22.87 29.96 40.59
N THR A 248 23.28 29.99 39.33
CA THR A 248 23.49 31.23 38.57
C THR A 248 22.46 31.34 37.44
N PRO A 249 22.14 32.56 36.98
CA PRO A 249 21.14 32.79 35.93
C PRO A 249 21.26 31.84 34.74
N THR A 250 20.15 31.19 34.43
CA THR A 250 19.96 30.36 33.24
C THR A 250 18.79 30.92 32.42
N SER A 251 18.66 30.53 31.15
CA SER A 251 17.50 30.96 30.37
C SER A 251 16.22 30.35 30.90
N GLU A 252 15.17 31.17 31.06
CA GLU A 252 13.82 30.75 31.46
C GLU A 252 13.35 29.46 30.78
N THR A 253 12.71 28.63 31.60
CA THR A 253 12.00 27.40 31.25
C THR A 253 10.59 27.54 31.79
N CYS A 254 9.58 27.08 31.03
CA CYS A 254 8.19 27.13 31.48
C CYS A 254 7.92 26.12 32.62
N ASP A 255 8.23 26.52 33.85
CA ASP A 255 8.05 25.72 35.07
C ASP A 255 7.51 26.52 36.28
N GLY A 256 7.31 27.83 36.13
CA GLY A 256 6.72 28.69 37.16
C GLY A 256 7.72 29.18 38.21
N LEU A 257 9.01 29.08 37.90
CA LEU A 257 10.13 29.61 38.67
C LEU A 257 10.80 30.75 37.89
N ASP A 258 11.69 31.46 38.58
CA ASP A 258 12.50 32.57 38.04
C ASP A 258 13.93 32.01 37.88
N ASN A 259 14.25 31.50 36.69
CA ASN A 259 15.50 30.78 36.37
C ASN A 259 16.63 31.75 35.94
N ASP A 260 16.25 32.86 35.31
CA ASP A 260 17.09 33.98 34.87
C ASP A 260 17.37 34.97 36.02
N CYS A 261 16.50 34.99 37.03
CA CYS A 261 16.65 35.71 38.28
C CYS A 261 16.53 37.24 38.15
N ASP A 262 15.75 37.76 37.19
CA ASP A 262 15.44 39.20 37.03
C ASP A 262 14.24 39.72 37.83
N THR A 263 13.57 38.85 38.61
CA THR A 263 12.31 39.08 39.37
C THR A 263 11.00 38.93 38.59
N GLN A 264 11.06 38.53 37.31
CA GLN A 264 9.89 38.04 36.56
C GLN A 264 9.78 36.51 36.70
N THR A 265 8.90 35.87 35.94
CA THR A 265 8.64 34.42 36.01
C THR A 265 8.02 34.00 34.70
N ASP A 266 8.60 33.00 34.04
CA ASP A 266 8.20 32.52 32.72
C ASP A 266 8.13 33.63 31.63
N GLU A 267 8.97 34.67 31.67
CA GLU A 267 8.77 35.84 30.79
C GLU A 267 9.31 35.63 29.37
N ASN A 268 8.83 36.44 28.42
CA ASN A 268 9.11 36.30 26.98
C ASN A 268 8.64 34.96 26.32
N ASP A 269 7.76 34.19 26.97
CA ASP A 269 7.16 32.94 26.47
C ASP A 269 8.18 31.77 26.30
N PRO A 270 8.79 31.29 27.39
CA PRO A 270 9.88 30.32 27.35
C PRO A 270 9.39 28.94 26.89
N GLY A 271 10.03 28.38 25.87
CA GLY A 271 9.64 27.10 25.27
C GLY A 271 8.39 27.17 24.37
N GLY A 272 7.69 28.31 24.33
CA GLY A 272 6.54 28.52 23.48
C GLY A 272 6.86 28.63 21.98
N GLY A 273 5.82 28.82 21.17
CA GLY A 273 5.92 28.91 19.70
C GLY A 273 5.95 27.57 18.96
N SER A 274 5.92 26.44 19.68
CA SER A 274 5.80 25.09 19.13
C SER A 274 4.36 24.79 18.70
N SER A 275 4.15 23.97 17.67
CA SER A 275 2.80 23.59 17.21
C SER A 275 2.23 22.42 18.01
N CYS A 276 1.07 22.61 18.64
CA CYS A 276 0.40 21.63 19.50
C CYS A 276 -1.04 21.33 19.03
N ILE A 277 -1.75 20.49 19.78
CA ILE A 277 -3.17 20.20 19.59
C ILE A 277 -3.96 20.57 20.84
N THR A 278 -4.96 21.44 20.69
CA THR A 278 -5.73 22.04 21.80
C THR A 278 -6.72 21.06 22.45
N GLY A 279 -6.99 19.93 21.79
CA GLY A 279 -8.07 19.01 22.13
C GLY A 279 -9.45 19.46 21.65
N LEU A 280 -9.57 20.68 21.09
CA LEU A 280 -10.78 21.16 20.42
C LEU A 280 -10.93 20.53 19.03
N SER A 281 -12.12 20.66 18.46
CA SER A 281 -12.48 20.19 17.13
C SER A 281 -12.14 21.22 16.04
N GLY A 282 -12.37 20.85 14.77
CA GLY A 282 -12.40 21.77 13.64
C GLY A 282 -11.14 22.60 13.43
N VAL A 283 -11.32 23.89 13.09
CA VAL A 283 -10.21 24.83 12.85
C VAL A 283 -9.50 25.25 14.14
N CYS A 284 -10.11 24.98 15.29
CA CYS A 284 -9.63 25.31 16.63
C CYS A 284 -8.65 24.25 17.19
N SER A 285 -8.55 23.09 16.54
CA SER A 285 -7.71 21.96 16.95
C SER A 285 -6.20 22.24 16.91
N PRO A 286 -5.63 22.91 15.88
CA PRO A 286 -4.20 23.24 15.83
C PRO A 286 -3.88 24.46 16.70
N GLY A 287 -3.03 24.29 17.71
CA GLY A 287 -2.60 25.36 18.61
C GLY A 287 -1.13 25.74 18.49
N ILE A 288 -0.74 26.76 19.25
CA ILE A 288 0.65 27.09 19.57
C ILE A 288 0.81 26.94 21.09
N GLU A 289 1.93 26.34 21.50
CA GLU A 289 2.31 26.26 22.91
C GLU A 289 2.71 27.65 23.39
N HIS A 290 2.09 28.11 24.48
CA HIS A 290 2.41 29.35 25.18
C HIS A 290 2.59 29.04 26.67
N CYS A 291 3.59 29.64 27.30
CA CYS A 291 3.76 29.47 28.74
C CYS A 291 2.73 30.28 29.53
N VAL A 292 1.89 29.58 30.29
CA VAL A 292 0.81 30.17 31.09
C VAL A 292 0.87 29.60 32.50
N SER A 293 1.40 30.39 33.45
CA SER A 293 1.51 30.02 34.88
C SER A 293 2.35 28.77 35.13
N GLY A 294 3.57 28.71 34.59
CA GLY A 294 4.50 27.60 34.75
C GLY A 294 4.15 26.30 34.03
N GLN A 295 3.23 26.34 33.06
CA GLN A 295 2.93 25.22 32.18
C GLN A 295 2.75 25.69 30.74
N LEU A 296 3.23 24.91 29.78
CA LEU A 296 2.93 25.12 28.36
C LEU A 296 1.46 24.74 28.13
N ASP A 297 0.61 25.76 27.97
CA ASP A 297 -0.77 25.62 27.53
C ASP A 297 -0.84 25.72 26.00
N CYS A 298 -1.86 25.11 25.39
CA CYS A 298 -2.00 25.03 23.95
C CYS A 298 -3.13 25.96 23.48
N GLU A 299 -2.82 27.22 23.17
CA GLU A 299 -3.82 28.15 22.65
C GLU A 299 -4.07 27.94 21.15
N GLN A 300 -5.33 28.04 20.74
CA GLN A 300 -5.78 27.86 19.35
C GLN A 300 -5.24 28.94 18.39
N ASN A 301 -4.70 28.51 17.23
CA ASN A 301 -4.22 29.42 16.18
C ASN A 301 -5.33 30.29 15.56
N VAL A 302 -6.59 29.84 15.65
CA VAL A 302 -7.75 30.46 15.03
C VAL A 302 -8.74 30.86 16.12
N GLN A 303 -9.10 32.14 16.14
CA GLN A 303 -10.12 32.66 17.05
C GLN A 303 -11.52 32.24 16.59
N PRO A 304 -12.46 31.96 17.52
CA PRO A 304 -13.85 31.65 17.20
C PRO A 304 -14.46 32.57 16.14
N SER A 305 -15.00 31.97 15.08
CA SER A 305 -15.66 32.66 13.98
C SER A 305 -17.14 32.28 13.90
N SER A 306 -17.88 32.83 12.93
CA SER A 306 -19.24 32.38 12.66
C SER A 306 -19.20 31.16 11.74
N GLU A 307 -19.89 30.08 12.12
CA GLU A 307 -20.00 28.85 11.34
C GLU A 307 -20.12 29.08 9.83
N THR A 308 -19.32 28.33 9.07
CA THR A 308 -19.44 28.19 7.63
C THR A 308 -19.71 26.73 7.32
N CYS A 309 -20.72 26.44 6.49
CA CYS A 309 -21.05 25.05 6.13
C CYS A 309 -19.87 24.35 5.43
N ASN A 310 -19.10 23.57 6.20
CA ASN A 310 -17.83 22.98 5.78
C ASN A 310 -17.46 21.68 6.52
N GLY A 311 -18.21 21.31 7.58
CA GLY A 311 -17.99 20.09 8.35
C GLY A 311 -16.88 20.17 9.40
N LEU A 312 -16.49 21.39 9.78
CA LEU A 312 -15.57 21.72 10.85
C LEU A 312 -16.31 22.52 11.94
N ASP A 313 -15.71 22.55 13.12
CA ASP A 313 -16.07 23.45 14.22
C ASP A 313 -15.34 24.78 13.95
N ASP A 314 -16.06 25.80 13.47
CA ASP A 314 -15.55 27.13 13.09
C ASP A 314 -15.68 28.15 14.25
N ASN A 315 -16.56 27.89 15.22
CA ASN A 315 -16.84 28.71 16.41
C ASN A 315 -16.26 28.15 17.73
N CYS A 316 -15.78 26.91 17.72
CA CYS A 316 -15.13 26.21 18.83
C CYS A 316 -16.04 25.79 19.99
N ASP A 317 -17.36 25.64 19.81
CA ASP A 317 -18.27 25.15 20.88
C ASP A 317 -18.34 23.62 21.02
N GLY A 318 -17.72 22.87 20.09
CA GLY A 318 -17.65 21.41 20.10
C GLY A 318 -18.72 20.70 19.28
N GLN A 319 -19.52 21.43 18.51
CA GLN A 319 -20.44 20.91 17.49
C GLN A 319 -19.87 21.11 16.07
N PHE A 320 -20.68 20.91 15.03
CA PHE A 320 -20.32 21.13 13.62
C PHE A 320 -21.53 21.71 12.85
N ASP A 321 -21.32 22.80 12.11
CA ASP A 321 -22.30 23.43 11.22
C ASP A 321 -23.64 23.88 11.89
N GLU A 322 -23.65 24.33 13.16
CA GLU A 322 -24.91 24.63 13.88
C GLU A 322 -25.76 25.75 13.24
N GLY A 323 -27.08 25.60 13.34
CA GLY A 323 -28.02 26.68 13.02
C GLY A 323 -28.18 26.98 11.52
N ASN A 324 -27.71 26.07 10.65
CA ASN A 324 -27.75 26.18 9.19
C ASN A 324 -26.88 27.33 8.62
N PRO A 325 -25.54 27.27 8.79
CA PRO A 325 -24.62 28.30 8.36
C PRO A 325 -24.61 28.48 6.84
N GLY A 326 -24.72 29.71 6.35
CA GLY A 326 -24.79 30.02 4.92
C GLY A 326 -26.07 29.54 4.20
N GLY A 327 -26.98 28.86 4.90
CA GLY A 327 -28.26 28.41 4.37
C GLY A 327 -29.34 29.48 4.33
N GLY A 328 -30.57 29.06 4.03
CA GLY A 328 -31.74 29.96 3.95
C GLY A 328 -31.78 30.87 2.72
N ALA A 329 -30.79 30.78 1.82
CA ALA A 329 -30.88 31.33 0.48
C ALA A 329 -31.68 30.40 -0.45
N ALA A 330 -32.51 30.98 -1.32
CA ALA A 330 -33.33 30.24 -2.27
C ALA A 330 -32.48 29.57 -3.35
N CYS A 331 -32.84 28.33 -3.70
CA CYS A 331 -32.14 27.49 -4.66
C CYS A 331 -33.11 26.70 -5.54
N ASP A 332 -32.57 26.06 -6.58
CA ASP A 332 -33.28 25.17 -7.49
C ASP A 332 -32.80 23.75 -7.20
N THR A 333 -33.71 22.86 -6.77
CA THR A 333 -33.37 21.47 -6.39
C THR A 333 -33.03 20.60 -7.61
N GLY A 334 -33.34 21.06 -8.82
CA GLY A 334 -33.31 20.25 -10.03
C GLY A 334 -34.53 19.34 -10.21
N LEU A 335 -35.42 19.25 -9.20
CA LEU A 335 -36.70 18.57 -9.30
C LEU A 335 -37.72 19.37 -10.14
N LEU A 336 -38.87 18.76 -10.42
CA LEU A 336 -39.95 19.39 -11.16
C LEU A 336 -40.98 20.02 -10.20
N GLY A 337 -42.05 20.57 -10.78
CA GLY A 337 -43.25 21.01 -10.06
C GLY A 337 -43.05 21.87 -8.80
N ILE A 338 -43.75 21.53 -7.72
CA ILE A 338 -43.71 22.27 -6.44
C ILE A 338 -42.46 21.98 -5.61
N CYS A 339 -41.72 20.94 -6.00
CA CYS A 339 -40.50 20.44 -5.36
C CYS A 339 -39.24 21.17 -5.88
N LYS A 340 -39.37 21.87 -7.01
CA LYS A 340 -38.32 22.65 -7.65
C LYS A 340 -37.73 23.79 -6.78
N PRO A 341 -38.53 24.60 -6.05
CA PRO A 341 -37.99 25.64 -5.17
C PRO A 341 -37.48 25.02 -3.87
N GLY A 342 -36.20 25.26 -3.57
CA GLY A 342 -35.59 24.85 -2.32
C GLY A 342 -35.00 26.02 -1.53
N LEU A 343 -34.55 25.70 -0.32
CA LEU A 343 -33.59 26.51 0.42
C LEU A 343 -32.30 25.71 0.55
N PHE A 344 -31.16 26.40 0.58
CA PHE A 344 -29.93 25.77 1.00
C PHE A 344 -30.02 25.41 2.50
N GLU A 345 -29.80 24.15 2.82
CA GLU A 345 -29.50 23.66 4.16
C GLU A 345 -28.06 23.14 4.20
N CYS A 346 -27.33 23.47 5.26
CA CYS A 346 -26.12 22.76 5.57
C CYS A 346 -26.46 21.35 6.05
N GLN A 347 -26.00 20.33 5.32
CA GLN A 347 -26.15 18.94 5.70
C GLN A 347 -24.80 18.23 5.53
N ASN A 348 -24.19 17.79 6.62
CA ASN A 348 -22.89 17.10 6.67
C ASN A 348 -21.75 17.91 6.00
N GLY A 349 -21.56 19.17 6.38
CA GLY A 349 -20.51 20.03 5.83
C GLY A 349 -20.67 20.45 4.37
N SER A 350 -21.88 20.40 3.82
CA SER A 350 -22.16 20.87 2.45
C SER A 350 -23.54 21.53 2.33
N LEU A 351 -23.58 22.69 1.65
CA LEU A 351 -24.82 23.39 1.34
C LEU A 351 -25.61 22.61 0.29
N THR A 352 -26.57 21.84 0.77
CA THR A 352 -27.48 21.02 -0.03
C THR A 352 -28.74 21.82 -0.33
N CYS A 353 -29.21 21.81 -1.58
CA CYS A 353 -30.51 22.42 -1.90
C CYS A 353 -31.63 21.43 -1.55
N VAL A 354 -32.47 21.80 -0.58
CA VAL A 354 -33.55 20.94 -0.05
C VAL A 354 -34.90 21.58 -0.39
N GLN A 355 -35.86 20.81 -0.89
CA GLN A 355 -37.19 21.34 -1.23
C GLN A 355 -37.91 21.86 0.02
N THR A 356 -38.47 23.07 -0.07
CA THR A 356 -39.28 23.63 1.04
C THR A 356 -40.68 23.04 1.13
N THR A 357 -41.10 22.35 0.07
CA THR A 357 -42.42 21.75 -0.08
C THR A 357 -42.30 20.25 0.16
N GLN A 358 -43.07 19.72 1.10
CA GLN A 358 -43.12 18.28 1.34
C GLN A 358 -43.95 17.59 0.25
N PRO A 359 -43.53 16.41 -0.27
CA PRO A 359 -44.35 15.54 -1.11
C PRO A 359 -45.83 15.51 -0.73
N GLY A 360 -46.68 15.88 -1.69
CA GLY A 360 -48.13 15.85 -1.56
C GLY A 360 -48.73 14.49 -1.91
N THR A 361 -49.95 14.55 -2.43
CA THR A 361 -50.53 13.51 -3.28
C THR A 361 -50.74 14.15 -4.64
N GLU A 362 -50.25 13.52 -5.70
CA GLU A 362 -50.29 14.08 -7.05
C GLU A 362 -51.69 14.59 -7.42
N SER A 363 -51.77 15.79 -7.99
CA SER A 363 -53.02 16.45 -8.37
C SER A 363 -52.91 17.01 -9.77
N CYS A 364 -53.84 16.63 -10.66
CA CYS A 364 -53.82 17.01 -12.07
C CYS A 364 -53.76 18.53 -12.30
N ASN A 365 -52.56 19.07 -12.51
CA ASN A 365 -52.29 20.50 -12.54
C ASN A 365 -51.06 20.90 -13.38
N GLY A 366 -50.25 19.94 -13.82
CA GLY A 366 -49.07 20.18 -14.67
C GLY A 366 -47.79 20.47 -13.88
N LEU A 367 -47.78 20.14 -12.59
CA LEU A 367 -46.63 20.19 -11.69
C LEU A 367 -46.51 18.83 -10.98
N ASP A 368 -45.28 18.33 -10.89
CA ASP A 368 -44.84 17.31 -9.92
C ASP A 368 -45.18 17.79 -8.49
N ASP A 369 -46.24 17.23 -7.90
CA ASP A 369 -46.76 17.55 -6.56
C ASP A 369 -46.23 16.56 -5.50
N ASP A 370 -45.92 15.31 -5.87
CA ASP A 370 -45.42 14.27 -4.96
C ASP A 370 -43.88 14.07 -4.95
N CYS A 371 -43.17 14.73 -5.86
CA CYS A 371 -41.71 14.75 -6.00
C CYS A 371 -41.06 13.45 -6.52
N ASP A 372 -41.79 12.51 -7.15
CA ASP A 372 -41.16 11.30 -7.74
C ASP A 372 -40.35 11.58 -9.03
N GLY A 373 -40.56 12.75 -9.65
CA GLY A 373 -39.91 13.18 -10.90
C GLY A 373 -40.74 12.97 -12.16
N SER A 374 -41.96 12.45 -12.02
CA SER A 374 -43.03 12.47 -13.03
C SER A 374 -43.74 13.84 -13.07
N VAL A 375 -44.82 13.94 -13.84
CA VAL A 375 -45.83 15.01 -13.77
C VAL A 375 -47.17 14.41 -14.18
N ASP A 376 -48.23 14.67 -13.40
CA ASP A 376 -49.61 14.24 -13.65
C ASP A 376 -49.78 12.69 -13.80
N GLU A 377 -48.96 11.87 -13.12
CA GLU A 377 -48.91 10.41 -13.37
C GLU A 377 -49.99 9.59 -12.66
N ASN A 378 -50.21 8.34 -13.11
CA ASN A 378 -51.28 7.46 -12.64
C ASN A 378 -52.73 8.00 -12.73
N ASN A 379 -52.97 9.09 -13.48
CA ASN A 379 -54.26 9.79 -13.65
C ASN A 379 -54.80 10.42 -12.33
N PRO A 380 -54.12 11.46 -11.80
CA PRO A 380 -54.37 11.98 -10.47
C PRO A 380 -55.69 12.75 -10.40
N GLY A 381 -56.58 12.36 -9.50
CA GLY A 381 -57.94 12.92 -9.40
C GLY A 381 -58.90 12.53 -10.54
N GLY A 382 -58.46 11.69 -11.49
CA GLY A 382 -59.29 11.15 -12.56
C GLY A 382 -60.15 9.95 -12.14
N GLY A 383 -60.67 9.22 -13.12
CA GLY A 383 -61.51 8.03 -12.89
C GLY A 383 -62.96 8.34 -12.49
N GLY A 384 -63.31 9.60 -12.24
CA GLY A 384 -64.69 10.04 -12.06
C GLY A 384 -65.43 10.14 -13.39
N VAL A 385 -66.64 9.57 -13.46
CA VAL A 385 -67.52 9.71 -14.64
C VAL A 385 -67.86 11.17 -14.94
N CYS A 386 -67.99 11.48 -16.23
CA CYS A 386 -68.33 12.80 -16.76
C CYS A 386 -69.17 12.65 -18.03
N SER A 387 -69.74 13.77 -18.49
CA SER A 387 -70.41 13.89 -19.79
C SER A 387 -69.50 14.68 -20.71
N THR A 388 -69.27 14.16 -21.91
CA THR A 388 -68.47 14.82 -22.97
C THR A 388 -69.30 15.88 -23.70
N GLY A 389 -70.63 15.74 -23.68
CA GLY A 389 -71.56 16.57 -24.46
C GLY A 389 -71.70 16.15 -25.93
N ASN A 390 -71.08 15.03 -26.33
CA ASN A 390 -71.29 14.42 -27.65
C ASN A 390 -72.63 13.65 -27.67
N PRO A 391 -73.22 13.39 -28.86
CA PRO A 391 -74.38 12.52 -29.01
C PRO A 391 -74.10 11.05 -28.61
N GLY A 392 -75.19 10.28 -28.55
CA GLY A 392 -75.16 8.82 -28.49
C GLY A 392 -74.32 8.19 -27.39
N ILE A 393 -73.63 7.09 -27.74
CA ILE A 393 -72.75 6.35 -26.82
C ILE A 393 -71.51 7.15 -26.41
N CYS A 394 -71.20 8.24 -27.12
CA CYS A 394 -70.04 9.08 -26.87
C CYS A 394 -70.23 10.10 -25.74
N ASP A 395 -71.46 10.34 -25.22
CA ASP A 395 -71.66 11.23 -24.08
C ASP A 395 -70.94 10.73 -22.82
N ALA A 396 -70.93 9.40 -22.62
CA ALA A 396 -70.25 8.78 -21.49
C ALA A 396 -68.73 8.94 -21.61
N GLY A 397 -68.11 9.54 -20.59
CA GLY A 397 -66.66 9.65 -20.49
C GLY A 397 -66.14 9.50 -19.06
N THR A 398 -64.84 9.24 -18.99
CA THR A 398 -64.06 9.20 -17.75
C THR A 398 -63.11 10.39 -17.71
N GLN A 399 -62.98 11.02 -16.53
CA GLN A 399 -61.98 12.06 -16.31
C GLN A 399 -60.56 11.47 -16.41
N GLN A 400 -59.79 11.99 -17.35
CA GLN A 400 -58.37 11.69 -17.56
C GLN A 400 -57.58 12.98 -17.38
N CYS A 401 -56.50 12.94 -16.61
CA CYS A 401 -55.57 14.06 -16.57
C CYS A 401 -54.80 14.17 -17.89
N GLN A 402 -54.87 15.32 -18.55
CA GLN A 402 -54.13 15.57 -19.78
C GLN A 402 -53.67 17.04 -19.85
N ASN A 403 -52.35 17.24 -19.85
CA ASN A 403 -51.70 18.56 -19.92
C ASN A 403 -52.04 19.47 -18.73
N GLY A 404 -51.97 18.97 -17.49
CA GLY A 404 -52.27 19.74 -16.28
C GLY A 404 -53.73 20.14 -16.10
N GLY A 405 -54.67 19.33 -16.60
CA GLY A 405 -56.10 19.52 -16.36
C GLY A 405 -56.91 18.25 -16.59
N LEU A 406 -57.92 18.03 -15.75
CA LEU A 406 -58.87 16.93 -15.90
C LEU A 406 -59.75 17.17 -17.12
N GLN A 407 -59.56 16.36 -18.16
CA GLN A 407 -60.37 16.39 -19.38
C GLN A 407 -61.35 15.22 -19.36
N CYS A 408 -62.58 15.45 -19.80
CA CYS A 408 -63.53 14.36 -20.00
C CYS A 408 -63.19 13.66 -21.32
N VAL A 409 -62.68 12.43 -21.24
CA VAL A 409 -62.37 11.61 -22.42
C VAL A 409 -63.49 10.60 -22.58
N GLN A 410 -64.07 10.55 -23.77
CA GLN A 410 -65.12 9.59 -24.14
C GLN A 410 -64.68 8.15 -23.86
N ASP A 411 -65.52 7.38 -23.17
CA ASP A 411 -65.26 5.96 -22.86
C ASP A 411 -65.42 5.10 -24.12
N ASN A 412 -66.31 5.53 -25.02
CA ASN A 412 -66.54 4.92 -26.33
C ASN A 412 -66.02 5.86 -27.43
N THR A 413 -65.26 5.32 -28.38
CA THR A 413 -64.96 6.00 -29.64
C THR A 413 -66.08 5.76 -30.64
N SER A 414 -66.48 6.79 -31.39
CA SER A 414 -67.49 6.64 -32.44
C SER A 414 -67.12 5.52 -33.41
N SER A 415 -68.10 4.69 -33.71
CA SER A 415 -68.00 3.51 -34.56
C SER A 415 -69.16 3.49 -35.53
N PRO A 416 -69.00 2.99 -36.78
CA PRO A 416 -70.09 2.92 -37.73
C PRO A 416 -71.31 2.21 -37.12
N GLU A 417 -72.49 2.83 -37.29
CA GLU A 417 -73.76 2.37 -36.73
C GLU A 417 -73.94 0.84 -36.76
N THR A 418 -74.47 0.29 -35.67
CA THR A 418 -74.96 -1.09 -35.59
C THR A 418 -76.45 -1.08 -35.29
N CYS A 419 -77.25 -1.86 -36.01
CA CYS A 419 -78.71 -1.88 -35.82
C CYS A 419 -79.12 -2.38 -34.42
N ASN A 420 -79.24 -1.45 -33.47
CA ASN A 420 -79.38 -1.73 -32.04
C ASN A 420 -80.23 -0.66 -31.30
N GLY A 421 -80.59 0.45 -31.95
CA GLY A 421 -81.39 1.53 -31.37
C GLY A 421 -80.61 2.54 -30.50
N LEU A 422 -79.28 2.58 -30.64
CA LEU A 422 -78.36 3.59 -30.12
C LEU A 422 -77.78 4.42 -31.27
N ASP A 423 -77.03 5.43 -30.90
CA ASP A 423 -76.28 6.35 -31.77
C ASP A 423 -74.80 6.03 -31.48
N ASP A 424 -74.24 5.10 -32.27
CA ASP A 424 -72.90 4.50 -32.11
C ASP A 424 -71.81 5.34 -32.82
N ASP A 425 -72.20 6.01 -33.92
CA ASP A 425 -71.39 6.90 -34.75
C ASP A 425 -71.30 8.34 -34.16
N CYS A 426 -72.30 8.72 -33.35
CA CYS A 426 -72.36 9.96 -32.58
C CYS A 426 -72.57 11.25 -33.42
N ASP A 427 -73.18 11.17 -34.62
CA ASP A 427 -73.65 12.35 -35.36
C ASP A 427 -74.99 12.94 -34.84
N GLY A 428 -75.74 12.15 -34.06
CA GLY A 428 -77.05 12.53 -33.50
C GLY A 428 -78.28 11.99 -34.26
N ALA A 429 -78.06 11.12 -35.26
CA ALA A 429 -79.05 10.18 -35.78
C ALA A 429 -79.14 8.91 -34.91
N THR A 430 -79.65 7.80 -35.47
CA THR A 430 -79.86 6.50 -34.79
C THR A 430 -80.25 5.48 -35.86
N ASP A 431 -79.51 4.38 -35.97
CA ASP A 431 -79.67 3.30 -36.94
C ASP A 431 -79.71 3.75 -38.44
N GLU A 432 -79.08 4.87 -38.85
CA GLU A 432 -79.24 5.38 -40.22
C GLU A 432 -78.36 4.66 -41.28
N GLY A 433 -78.76 4.77 -42.55
CA GLY A 433 -78.03 4.13 -43.66
C GLY A 433 -78.22 2.60 -43.82
N ASN A 434 -79.06 1.96 -42.99
CA ASN A 434 -79.28 0.50 -42.90
C ASN A 434 -78.08 -0.27 -42.31
N PRO A 435 -77.68 0.04 -41.05
CA PRO A 435 -76.50 -0.53 -40.41
C PRO A 435 -76.64 -2.03 -40.17
N GLY A 436 -75.56 -2.79 -40.38
CA GLY A 436 -75.56 -4.26 -40.31
C GLY A 436 -76.45 -4.98 -41.36
N GLY A 437 -77.33 -4.26 -42.05
CA GLY A 437 -78.18 -4.79 -43.10
C GLY A 437 -77.53 -4.79 -44.48
N GLY A 438 -78.28 -5.20 -45.50
CA GLY A 438 -77.77 -5.38 -46.87
C GLY A 438 -77.21 -6.79 -47.14
N SER A 439 -76.95 -7.57 -46.08
CA SER A 439 -76.70 -9.01 -46.17
C SER A 439 -77.88 -9.74 -46.82
N ALA A 440 -77.59 -10.78 -47.60
CA ALA A 440 -78.61 -11.71 -48.08
C ALA A 440 -79.05 -12.64 -46.94
N CYS A 441 -80.36 -12.85 -46.81
CA CYS A 441 -80.96 -13.65 -45.74
C CYS A 441 -82.02 -14.61 -46.31
N SER A 442 -82.25 -15.70 -45.58
CA SER A 442 -83.34 -16.64 -45.86
C SER A 442 -84.63 -16.10 -45.25
N THR A 443 -85.69 -16.02 -46.05
CA THR A 443 -87.05 -15.72 -45.59
C THR A 443 -87.80 -16.96 -45.11
N GLY A 444 -87.21 -18.15 -45.28
CA GLY A 444 -87.77 -19.43 -44.87
C GLY A 444 -88.77 -20.04 -45.87
N ASN A 445 -88.75 -19.56 -47.13
CA ASN A 445 -89.57 -20.07 -48.23
C ASN A 445 -88.73 -20.98 -49.16
N SER A 446 -89.36 -21.72 -50.06
CA SER A 446 -88.67 -22.63 -51.00
C SER A 446 -88.12 -21.89 -52.24
N GLY A 447 -87.21 -22.54 -52.96
CA GLY A 447 -86.77 -22.15 -54.31
C GLY A 447 -86.23 -20.73 -54.45
N ILE A 448 -86.55 -20.06 -55.56
CA ILE A 448 -86.13 -18.67 -55.80
C ILE A 448 -86.71 -17.69 -54.75
N CYS A 449 -87.77 -18.12 -54.07
CA CYS A 449 -88.57 -17.36 -53.13
C CYS A 449 -87.90 -17.22 -51.75
N ASP A 450 -86.86 -18.00 -51.44
CA ASP A 450 -86.14 -17.89 -50.16
C ASP A 450 -85.46 -16.53 -49.97
N ALA A 451 -84.84 -16.00 -51.03
CA ALA A 451 -83.91 -14.88 -50.93
C ALA A 451 -84.59 -13.55 -50.53
N GLY A 452 -84.15 -13.02 -49.40
CA GLY A 452 -84.38 -11.64 -48.97
C GLY A 452 -83.08 -10.90 -48.66
N ILE A 453 -83.22 -9.64 -48.24
CA ILE A 453 -82.14 -8.80 -47.74
C ILE A 453 -82.48 -8.29 -46.34
N GLU A 454 -81.49 -8.25 -45.46
CA GLU A 454 -81.65 -7.74 -44.09
C GLU A 454 -81.82 -6.23 -44.09
N GLN A 455 -82.88 -5.76 -43.43
CA GLN A 455 -83.19 -4.35 -43.23
C GLN A 455 -83.33 -4.05 -41.74
N CYS A 456 -82.59 -3.05 -41.27
CA CYS A 456 -82.73 -2.50 -39.94
C CYS A 456 -84.08 -1.77 -39.82
N GLN A 457 -84.92 -2.18 -38.88
CA GLN A 457 -86.24 -1.59 -38.66
C GLN A 457 -86.54 -1.51 -37.15
N ASN A 458 -86.32 -0.33 -36.55
CA ASN A 458 -86.50 -0.03 -35.12
C ASN A 458 -85.51 -0.79 -34.21
N GLY A 459 -84.19 -0.62 -34.41
CA GLY A 459 -83.15 -1.24 -33.57
C GLY A 459 -83.07 -2.77 -33.68
N SER A 460 -83.50 -3.36 -34.80
CA SER A 460 -83.32 -4.80 -35.07
C SER A 460 -83.35 -5.11 -36.57
N LEU A 461 -82.56 -6.10 -36.99
CA LEU A 461 -82.49 -6.57 -38.38
C LEU A 461 -83.66 -7.52 -38.70
N SER A 462 -84.32 -7.28 -39.84
CA SER A 462 -85.47 -8.04 -40.32
C SER A 462 -85.26 -8.45 -41.79
N CYS A 463 -85.51 -9.71 -42.12
CA CYS A 463 -85.33 -10.22 -43.48
C CYS A 463 -86.53 -9.90 -44.38
N VAL A 464 -86.30 -9.19 -45.50
CA VAL A 464 -87.35 -8.78 -46.44
C VAL A 464 -87.12 -9.43 -47.81
N GLN A 465 -88.09 -10.20 -48.30
CA GLN A 465 -88.04 -10.92 -49.58
C GLN A 465 -87.82 -9.99 -50.78
N THR A 466 -87.02 -10.41 -51.77
CA THR A 466 -86.65 -9.55 -52.92
C THR A 466 -87.02 -10.09 -54.31
N ASN A 467 -87.36 -11.37 -54.46
CA ASN A 467 -87.59 -12.01 -55.76
C ASN A 467 -89.08 -12.07 -56.17
N THR A 468 -89.33 -12.29 -57.47
CA THR A 468 -90.68 -12.40 -58.06
C THR A 468 -90.82 -13.68 -58.87
N ALA A 469 -91.87 -14.46 -58.60
CA ALA A 469 -92.19 -15.75 -59.22
C ALA A 469 -92.21 -15.76 -60.77
N THR A 470 -91.78 -16.88 -61.35
CA THR A 470 -91.70 -17.15 -62.80
C THR A 470 -92.01 -18.62 -63.12
N THR A 471 -92.45 -18.95 -64.33
CA THR A 471 -92.86 -20.34 -64.66
C THR A 471 -91.71 -21.36 -64.65
N GLU A 472 -91.95 -22.50 -64.01
CA GLU A 472 -91.06 -23.65 -63.81
C GLU A 472 -90.09 -24.00 -64.97
N SER A 473 -88.82 -24.16 -64.60
CA SER A 473 -87.75 -24.73 -65.42
C SER A 473 -87.16 -25.97 -64.76
N CYS A 474 -86.63 -26.94 -65.52
CA CYS A 474 -85.93 -28.10 -64.94
C CYS A 474 -84.58 -27.65 -64.34
N ASN A 475 -84.59 -27.20 -63.08
CA ASN A 475 -83.47 -26.57 -62.38
C ASN A 475 -83.36 -26.95 -60.89
N GLY A 476 -84.35 -27.65 -60.31
CA GLY A 476 -84.35 -28.11 -58.93
C GLY A 476 -84.84 -27.07 -57.91
N LEU A 477 -85.48 -26.00 -58.36
CA LEU A 477 -86.06 -24.93 -57.56
C LEU A 477 -87.58 -24.86 -57.77
N ASP A 478 -88.26 -24.30 -56.77
CA ASP A 478 -89.59 -23.72 -56.88
C ASP A 478 -89.40 -22.34 -57.53
N ASP A 479 -89.60 -22.21 -58.85
CA ASP A 479 -89.45 -20.96 -59.60
C ASP A 479 -90.73 -20.10 -59.50
N ASP A 480 -91.91 -20.73 -59.39
CA ASP A 480 -93.23 -20.07 -59.43
C ASP A 480 -93.87 -19.81 -58.05
N CYS A 481 -93.22 -20.28 -56.98
CA CYS A 481 -93.55 -20.09 -55.57
C CYS A 481 -94.85 -20.76 -55.09
N ASP A 482 -95.30 -21.85 -55.72
CA ASP A 482 -96.48 -22.63 -55.28
C ASP A 482 -96.17 -23.73 -54.24
N GLY A 483 -94.89 -24.11 -54.08
CA GLY A 483 -94.43 -25.19 -53.20
C GLY A 483 -94.12 -26.51 -53.90
N SER A 484 -94.21 -26.56 -55.24
CA SER A 484 -93.75 -27.65 -56.11
C SER A 484 -92.30 -27.47 -56.54
N VAL A 485 -91.73 -28.44 -57.27
CA VAL A 485 -90.39 -28.37 -57.90
C VAL A 485 -90.37 -29.26 -59.16
N ASP A 486 -89.95 -28.72 -60.31
CA ASP A 486 -89.69 -29.40 -61.60
C ASP A 486 -90.88 -30.21 -62.20
N GLU A 487 -92.15 -29.95 -61.86
CA GLU A 487 -93.20 -30.91 -62.17
C GLU A 487 -93.62 -30.96 -63.67
N ASN A 488 -94.12 -32.11 -64.12
CA ASN A 488 -94.46 -32.41 -65.52
C ASN A 488 -93.29 -32.50 -66.54
N ASN A 489 -92.03 -32.67 -66.10
CA ASN A 489 -90.84 -32.87 -66.95
C ASN A 489 -90.54 -31.69 -67.91
N PRO A 490 -90.32 -30.46 -67.37
CA PRO A 490 -90.04 -29.28 -68.18
C PRO A 490 -88.79 -29.46 -69.05
N GLY A 491 -88.92 -29.19 -70.35
CA GLY A 491 -87.82 -29.26 -71.33
C GLY A 491 -87.38 -30.67 -71.80
N GLY A 492 -88.00 -31.76 -71.32
CA GLY A 492 -87.59 -33.13 -71.63
C GLY A 492 -87.93 -33.63 -73.05
N GLY A 493 -87.36 -34.79 -73.43
CA GLY A 493 -87.80 -35.58 -74.61
C GLY A 493 -86.97 -35.45 -75.90
N GLY A 494 -85.89 -34.67 -75.91
CA GLY A 494 -84.96 -34.60 -77.04
C GLY A 494 -83.98 -35.80 -77.12
N ALA A 495 -83.56 -36.17 -78.33
CA ALA A 495 -82.44 -37.11 -78.51
C ALA A 495 -81.09 -36.42 -78.19
N CYS A 496 -80.14 -37.16 -77.63
CA CYS A 496 -78.87 -36.61 -77.14
C CYS A 496 -77.71 -37.62 -77.28
N SER A 497 -76.49 -37.14 -77.06
CA SER A 497 -75.32 -37.99 -76.83
C SER A 497 -75.00 -37.99 -75.35
N THR A 498 -74.62 -39.17 -74.83
CA THR A 498 -74.29 -39.43 -73.43
C THR A 498 -72.88 -38.93 -73.05
N GLY A 499 -72.06 -38.56 -74.03
CA GLY A 499 -70.64 -38.22 -73.83
C GLY A 499 -69.70 -39.43 -73.64
N LEU A 500 -70.26 -40.64 -73.48
CA LEU A 500 -69.49 -41.88 -73.41
C LEU A 500 -68.88 -42.24 -74.78
N GLN A 501 -67.77 -42.98 -74.78
CA GLN A 501 -67.09 -43.38 -75.99
C GLN A 501 -67.72 -44.65 -76.60
N GLY A 502 -67.12 -45.15 -77.68
CA GLY A 502 -67.47 -46.40 -78.34
C GLY A 502 -68.98 -46.60 -78.57
N ILE A 503 -69.49 -47.75 -78.15
CA ILE A 503 -70.87 -48.18 -78.41
C ILE A 503 -71.92 -47.49 -77.52
N CYS A 504 -71.53 -46.84 -76.42
CA CYS A 504 -72.44 -46.26 -75.43
C CYS A 504 -72.82 -44.77 -75.67
N SER A 505 -72.35 -44.18 -76.78
CA SER A 505 -72.41 -42.75 -77.10
C SER A 505 -73.79 -42.12 -77.41
N ALA A 506 -74.89 -42.87 -77.36
CA ALA A 506 -76.24 -42.43 -77.79
C ALA A 506 -77.32 -42.54 -76.68
N GLY A 507 -78.20 -41.53 -76.55
CA GLY A 507 -79.21 -41.47 -75.49
C GLY A 507 -80.44 -40.57 -75.75
N THR A 508 -81.25 -40.32 -74.71
CA THR A 508 -82.43 -39.42 -74.74
C THR A 508 -82.59 -38.62 -73.42
N ASN A 509 -82.98 -37.35 -73.52
CA ASN A 509 -83.08 -36.39 -72.40
C ASN A 509 -84.33 -36.61 -71.52
N GLN A 510 -84.13 -36.62 -70.21
CA GLN A 510 -85.16 -36.70 -69.15
C GLN A 510 -84.85 -35.67 -68.05
N CYS A 511 -85.85 -34.91 -67.58
CA CYS A 511 -85.68 -34.11 -66.36
C CYS A 511 -85.62 -35.04 -65.14
N GLN A 512 -84.53 -35.01 -64.38
CA GLN A 512 -84.32 -35.79 -63.16
C GLN A 512 -83.52 -34.95 -62.16
N ASN A 513 -84.06 -34.74 -60.95
CA ASN A 513 -83.42 -34.00 -59.85
C ASN A 513 -82.88 -32.62 -60.29
N GLY A 514 -83.73 -31.76 -60.87
CA GLY A 514 -83.33 -30.42 -61.31
C GLY A 514 -82.38 -30.34 -62.50
N SER A 515 -82.28 -31.38 -63.33
CA SER A 515 -81.48 -31.31 -64.56
C SER A 515 -81.96 -32.22 -65.69
N LEU A 516 -81.73 -31.78 -66.93
CA LEU A 516 -82.01 -32.55 -68.14
C LEU A 516 -80.86 -33.54 -68.43
N SER A 517 -81.01 -34.75 -67.89
CA SER A 517 -80.02 -35.84 -68.00
C SER A 517 -80.22 -36.68 -69.27
N CYS A 518 -79.12 -37.02 -69.95
CA CYS A 518 -79.12 -37.85 -71.16
C CYS A 518 -78.91 -39.33 -70.81
N VAL A 519 -79.94 -40.16 -70.99
CA VAL A 519 -79.91 -41.59 -70.61
C VAL A 519 -79.58 -42.48 -71.82
N GLN A 520 -78.61 -43.39 -71.68
CA GLN A 520 -78.08 -44.25 -72.75
C GLN A 520 -79.07 -45.29 -73.30
N THR A 521 -78.84 -45.75 -74.54
CA THR A 521 -79.70 -46.75 -75.23
C THR A 521 -79.03 -48.08 -75.56
N ASN A 522 -77.71 -48.21 -75.40
CA ASN A 522 -76.93 -49.44 -75.64
C ASN A 522 -76.33 -50.00 -74.33
N ALA A 523 -75.78 -51.23 -74.38
CA ALA A 523 -75.20 -51.94 -73.25
C ALA A 523 -73.84 -52.57 -73.58
N ALA A 524 -72.98 -52.67 -72.54
CA ALA A 524 -71.56 -53.00 -72.56
C ALA A 524 -71.17 -54.47 -72.85
N THR A 525 -69.93 -54.67 -73.29
CA THR A 525 -69.27 -55.97 -73.56
C THR A 525 -67.75 -55.93 -73.31
N THR A 526 -67.13 -57.01 -72.82
CA THR A 526 -65.70 -57.02 -72.44
C THR A 526 -64.69 -56.67 -73.55
N GLU A 527 -63.71 -55.84 -73.21
CA GLU A 527 -62.62 -55.29 -74.03
C GLU A 527 -61.79 -56.27 -74.88
N VAL A 528 -61.24 -55.73 -75.98
CA VAL A 528 -60.29 -56.38 -76.91
C VAL A 528 -59.37 -55.29 -77.48
N CYS A 529 -58.03 -55.46 -77.48
CA CYS A 529 -57.07 -54.49 -78.06
C CYS A 529 -57.38 -54.16 -79.54
N ASN A 530 -58.17 -53.10 -79.75
CA ASN A 530 -58.77 -52.71 -81.04
C ASN A 530 -59.00 -51.19 -81.20
N GLY A 531 -58.91 -50.40 -80.12
CA GLY A 531 -59.06 -48.94 -80.14
C GLY A 531 -60.50 -48.44 -79.98
N LEU A 532 -61.37 -49.22 -79.32
CA LEU A 532 -62.74 -48.84 -78.96
C LEU A 532 -63.00 -49.07 -77.47
N ASP A 533 -63.95 -48.32 -76.92
CA ASP A 533 -64.57 -48.52 -75.61
C ASP A 533 -65.78 -49.46 -75.81
N ASP A 534 -65.56 -50.77 -75.62
CA ASP A 534 -66.57 -51.82 -75.81
C ASP A 534 -67.32 -52.12 -74.48
N ASP A 535 -66.65 -51.93 -73.35
CA ASP A 535 -67.10 -52.20 -71.98
C ASP A 535 -67.78 -50.97 -71.30
N CYS A 536 -67.57 -49.77 -71.83
CA CYS A 536 -68.21 -48.53 -71.40
C CYS A 536 -67.87 -48.05 -69.98
N ASP A 537 -66.75 -48.48 -69.37
CA ASP A 537 -66.19 -47.82 -68.17
C ASP A 537 -65.56 -46.44 -68.47
N GLY A 538 -65.32 -46.15 -69.76
CA GLY A 538 -64.74 -44.90 -70.26
C GLY A 538 -63.27 -44.99 -70.69
N SER A 539 -62.65 -46.16 -70.49
CA SER A 539 -61.31 -46.51 -70.96
C SER A 539 -61.29 -46.86 -72.47
N THR A 540 -60.19 -47.42 -72.95
CA THR A 540 -60.04 -47.99 -74.29
C THR A 540 -58.82 -48.93 -74.26
N ASP A 541 -59.02 -50.22 -74.55
CA ASP A 541 -57.96 -51.25 -74.53
C ASP A 541 -57.21 -51.36 -73.17
N GLU A 542 -57.86 -51.16 -72.02
CA GLU A 542 -57.17 -51.15 -70.72
C GLU A 542 -56.90 -52.55 -70.16
N ASN A 543 -56.16 -52.63 -69.05
CA ASN A 543 -55.63 -53.89 -68.48
C ASN A 543 -54.71 -54.71 -69.42
N ASN A 544 -54.18 -54.11 -70.50
CA ASN A 544 -53.24 -54.70 -71.47
C ASN A 544 -53.80 -55.97 -72.17
N PRO A 545 -54.90 -55.85 -72.95
CA PRO A 545 -55.70 -56.99 -73.39
C PRO A 545 -54.98 -57.77 -74.51
N GLY A 546 -54.23 -58.79 -74.10
CA GLY A 546 -53.44 -59.66 -74.99
C GLY A 546 -51.91 -59.48 -74.89
N GLY A 547 -51.41 -58.62 -74.00
CA GLY A 547 -49.96 -58.44 -73.75
C GLY A 547 -49.35 -59.43 -72.74
N GLY A 548 -48.14 -59.12 -72.27
CA GLY A 548 -47.45 -59.83 -71.18
C GLY A 548 -46.43 -60.91 -71.60
N ALA A 549 -46.00 -60.94 -72.86
CA ALA A 549 -44.96 -61.88 -73.33
C ALA A 549 -43.58 -61.19 -73.43
N ASN A 550 -42.49 -61.88 -73.05
CA ASN A 550 -41.13 -61.36 -73.20
C ASN A 550 -40.75 -61.17 -74.68
N CYS A 551 -39.95 -60.14 -74.97
CA CYS A 551 -39.42 -59.84 -76.30
C CYS A 551 -38.02 -59.20 -76.22
N LEU A 552 -37.35 -59.05 -77.36
CA LEU A 552 -36.06 -58.36 -77.48
C LEU A 552 -36.26 -57.06 -78.27
N VAL A 553 -35.65 -55.98 -77.80
CA VAL A 553 -35.85 -54.62 -78.33
C VAL A 553 -34.92 -54.38 -79.52
N PRO A 554 -35.42 -54.15 -80.75
CA PRO A 554 -34.56 -54.07 -81.93
C PRO A 554 -33.60 -52.86 -81.92
N GLY A 555 -32.33 -53.09 -81.59
CA GLY A 555 -31.24 -52.13 -81.82
C GLY A 555 -30.49 -51.64 -80.57
N GLN A 556 -30.83 -52.13 -79.38
CA GLN A 556 -30.08 -51.82 -78.14
C GLN A 556 -29.05 -52.92 -77.83
N GLN A 557 -28.16 -52.66 -76.88
CA GLN A 557 -27.05 -53.56 -76.48
C GLN A 557 -26.92 -53.57 -74.95
N GLY A 558 -26.16 -54.53 -74.39
CA GLY A 558 -26.07 -54.71 -72.95
C GLY A 558 -27.41 -55.15 -72.34
N GLU A 559 -27.60 -54.89 -71.04
CA GLU A 559 -28.87 -55.20 -70.35
C GLU A 559 -30.08 -54.44 -70.95
N CYS A 560 -29.83 -53.31 -71.64
CA CYS A 560 -30.85 -52.53 -72.35
C CYS A 560 -31.56 -53.29 -73.50
N GLU A 561 -31.13 -54.49 -73.93
CA GLU A 561 -31.79 -55.24 -75.04
C GLU A 561 -33.11 -55.97 -74.66
N ASN A 562 -33.43 -56.10 -73.36
CA ASN A 562 -34.60 -56.84 -72.88
C ASN A 562 -35.90 -56.01 -72.83
N GLY A 563 -37.03 -56.64 -73.17
CA GLY A 563 -38.35 -55.98 -73.20
C GLY A 563 -39.57 -56.90 -73.03
N THR A 564 -40.76 -56.30 -73.02
CA THR A 564 -42.07 -56.98 -72.86
C THR A 564 -43.12 -56.46 -73.84
N VAL A 565 -44.00 -57.34 -74.31
CA VAL A 565 -45.08 -57.02 -75.26
C VAL A 565 -46.29 -56.41 -74.55
N ASN A 566 -46.74 -55.24 -75.00
CA ASN A 566 -47.87 -54.48 -74.47
C ASN A 566 -48.83 -54.03 -75.59
N CYS A 567 -50.13 -53.94 -75.31
CA CYS A 567 -51.08 -53.21 -76.16
C CYS A 567 -50.81 -51.71 -76.04
N VAL A 568 -50.42 -51.08 -77.14
CA VAL A 568 -50.11 -49.65 -77.24
C VAL A 568 -50.83 -49.11 -78.48
N THR A 569 -51.78 -48.20 -78.26
CA THR A 569 -52.61 -47.56 -79.31
C THR A 569 -53.34 -48.57 -80.23
N GLY A 570 -54.05 -49.55 -79.65
CA GLY A 570 -54.80 -50.56 -80.40
C GLY A 570 -53.97 -51.62 -81.11
N ALA A 571 -52.68 -51.77 -80.77
CA ALA A 571 -51.80 -52.79 -81.35
C ALA A 571 -50.77 -53.31 -80.34
N LEU A 572 -50.40 -54.60 -80.43
CA LEU A 572 -49.34 -55.19 -79.59
C LEU A 572 -47.94 -54.79 -80.09
N GLN A 573 -47.16 -54.15 -79.22
CA GLN A 573 -45.79 -53.65 -79.47
C GLN A 573 -44.81 -54.15 -78.40
N CYS A 574 -43.50 -54.11 -78.67
CA CYS A 574 -42.45 -54.56 -77.74
C CYS A 574 -41.73 -53.35 -77.13
N GLU A 575 -41.81 -53.19 -75.81
CA GLU A 575 -41.25 -52.05 -75.06
C GLU A 575 -40.05 -52.46 -74.21
N GLN A 576 -39.06 -51.58 -74.07
CA GLN A 576 -37.87 -51.84 -73.25
C GLN A 576 -38.16 -51.76 -71.74
N THR A 577 -37.46 -52.57 -70.95
CA THR A 577 -37.62 -52.61 -69.48
C THR A 577 -36.42 -52.11 -68.69
N ILE A 578 -35.31 -51.78 -69.36
CA ILE A 578 -34.07 -51.24 -68.76
C ILE A 578 -33.69 -49.98 -69.54
N PHE A 579 -33.16 -48.96 -68.86
CA PHE A 579 -32.86 -47.63 -69.39
C PHE A 579 -31.48 -47.15 -68.90
N PRO A 580 -30.73 -46.40 -69.72
CA PRO A 580 -29.38 -45.93 -69.37
C PRO A 580 -29.41 -44.83 -68.30
N ILE A 581 -28.37 -44.82 -67.45
CA ILE A 581 -28.11 -43.82 -66.40
C ILE A 581 -26.65 -43.33 -66.47
N ASN A 582 -26.23 -42.41 -65.60
CA ASN A 582 -24.81 -42.02 -65.52
C ASN A 582 -24.00 -43.07 -64.75
N GLU A 583 -22.78 -43.36 -65.22
CA GLU A 583 -21.82 -44.31 -64.64
C GLU A 583 -21.66 -44.20 -63.11
N VAL A 584 -21.79 -45.33 -62.41
CA VAL A 584 -21.58 -45.43 -60.95
C VAL A 584 -20.18 -45.98 -60.66
N CYS A 585 -19.17 -45.11 -60.74
CA CYS A 585 -17.75 -45.45 -60.76
C CYS A 585 -17.32 -46.52 -59.73
N GLY A 586 -16.89 -47.68 -60.25
CA GLY A 586 -16.35 -48.83 -59.52
C GLY A 586 -17.26 -50.06 -59.51
N ASN A 587 -18.32 -50.13 -60.33
CA ASN A 587 -19.26 -51.26 -60.32
C ASN A 587 -19.02 -52.31 -61.42
N GLY A 588 -18.28 -51.98 -62.48
CA GLY A 588 -18.01 -52.87 -63.61
C GLY A 588 -19.20 -53.19 -64.52
N LEU A 589 -20.19 -52.30 -64.60
CA LEU A 589 -21.35 -52.37 -65.50
C LEU A 589 -21.28 -51.28 -66.59
N ASP A 590 -22.04 -51.48 -67.67
CA ASP A 590 -22.28 -50.52 -68.75
C ASP A 590 -23.59 -49.78 -68.40
N ASP A 591 -23.54 -48.94 -67.36
CA ASP A 591 -24.71 -48.27 -66.78
C ASP A 591 -25.34 -47.26 -67.77
N ASN A 592 -24.51 -46.66 -68.62
CA ASN A 592 -24.94 -45.73 -69.67
C ASN A 592 -25.35 -46.39 -71.00
N CYS A 593 -25.20 -47.72 -71.14
CA CYS A 593 -25.47 -48.51 -72.35
C CYS A 593 -24.79 -47.96 -73.63
N ASP A 594 -23.59 -47.36 -73.53
CA ASP A 594 -22.77 -46.91 -74.68
C ASP A 594 -21.74 -47.95 -75.15
N GLY A 595 -21.50 -48.99 -74.37
CA GLY A 595 -20.53 -50.07 -74.63
C GLY A 595 -19.20 -49.93 -73.87
N SER A 596 -19.14 -49.02 -72.90
CA SER A 596 -18.00 -48.78 -72.00
C SER A 596 -18.26 -49.32 -70.59
N THR A 597 -17.39 -49.00 -69.62
CA THR A 597 -17.58 -49.29 -68.18
C THR A 597 -16.67 -48.37 -67.37
N ASP A 598 -17.22 -47.65 -66.38
CA ASP A 598 -16.51 -46.91 -65.33
C ASP A 598 -15.66 -45.69 -65.79
N GLU A 599 -16.14 -44.84 -66.71
CA GLU A 599 -15.46 -43.60 -67.12
C GLU A 599 -16.01 -42.26 -66.54
N GLY A 600 -15.14 -41.24 -66.49
CA GLY A 600 -15.54 -39.83 -66.35
C GLY A 600 -15.35 -39.16 -64.98
N CYS A 601 -15.05 -39.91 -63.91
CA CYS A 601 -15.09 -39.40 -62.53
C CYS A 601 -13.81 -38.63 -62.10
N GLY A 602 -13.97 -37.45 -61.51
CA GLY A 602 -12.91 -36.65 -60.87
C GLY A 602 -13.42 -35.98 -59.59
N GLY A 603 -12.72 -36.16 -58.47
CA GLY A 603 -13.29 -35.92 -57.13
C GLY A 603 -12.50 -34.98 -56.21
N CYS A 604 -13.03 -34.81 -54.99
CA CYS A 604 -12.37 -34.11 -53.88
C CYS A 604 -11.04 -34.80 -53.49
N ASN A 605 -10.07 -34.03 -53.02
CA ASN A 605 -8.77 -34.60 -52.60
C ASN A 605 -8.83 -35.06 -51.14
N PRO A 606 -8.71 -36.38 -50.83
CA PRO A 606 -8.65 -36.84 -49.44
C PRO A 606 -7.31 -36.47 -48.80
N GLY A 607 -7.38 -35.76 -47.67
CA GLY A 607 -6.25 -35.39 -46.84
C GLY A 607 -6.30 -36.07 -45.46
N ASN A 608 -5.15 -36.12 -44.79
CA ASN A 608 -5.10 -36.45 -43.37
C ASN A 608 -3.89 -35.78 -42.72
N ILE A 609 -4.07 -35.36 -41.47
CA ILE A 609 -3.02 -34.78 -40.64
C ILE A 609 -2.90 -35.57 -39.33
N VAL A 610 -1.70 -36.09 -39.07
CA VAL A 610 -1.37 -36.89 -37.89
C VAL A 610 -0.64 -36.00 -36.89
N THR A 611 -1.06 -36.00 -35.63
CA THR A 611 -0.32 -35.34 -34.54
C THR A 611 0.80 -36.24 -34.02
N THR A 612 0.45 -37.25 -33.21
CA THR A 612 1.35 -38.25 -32.65
C THR A 612 0.56 -39.39 -32.04
N TYR A 613 1.18 -40.55 -31.89
CA TYR A 613 0.66 -41.67 -31.11
C TYR A 613 1.56 -42.02 -29.91
N ALA A 614 2.56 -41.21 -29.58
CA ALA A 614 3.58 -41.53 -28.56
C ALA A 614 3.11 -41.53 -27.08
N GLY A 615 1.83 -41.24 -26.83
CA GLY A 615 1.15 -41.51 -25.55
C GLY A 615 1.77 -40.88 -24.30
N GLY A 616 1.85 -41.69 -23.24
CA GLY A 616 2.49 -41.38 -21.96
C GLY A 616 1.58 -40.78 -20.88
N ASN A 617 0.42 -40.22 -21.23
CA ASN A 617 -0.62 -39.79 -20.29
C ASN A 617 -2.01 -40.09 -20.88
N GLY A 618 -3.07 -39.97 -20.08
CA GLY A 618 -4.44 -40.09 -20.55
C GLY A 618 -5.48 -39.65 -19.52
N GLN A 619 -6.74 -39.57 -19.95
CA GLN A 619 -7.93 -39.28 -19.16
C GLN A 619 -9.16 -39.78 -19.94
N SER A 620 -10.38 -39.42 -19.54
CA SER A 620 -11.58 -39.69 -20.33
C SER A 620 -11.65 -38.95 -21.67
N GLY A 621 -11.09 -37.75 -21.80
CA GLY A 621 -11.21 -37.00 -23.05
C GLY A 621 -10.13 -35.93 -23.26
N ASN A 622 -10.14 -35.36 -24.46
CA ASN A 622 -9.21 -34.31 -24.87
C ASN A 622 -9.89 -33.31 -25.82
N MET A 623 -9.69 -32.03 -25.54
CA MET A 623 -10.15 -30.90 -26.36
C MET A 623 -8.97 -30.30 -27.11
N PHE A 624 -9.17 -29.93 -28.37
CA PHE A 624 -8.17 -29.31 -29.23
C PHE A 624 -8.84 -28.45 -30.31
N ASP A 625 -8.06 -27.53 -30.90
CA ASP A 625 -8.54 -26.68 -31.99
C ASP A 625 -7.96 -27.12 -33.34
N VAL A 626 -8.79 -27.07 -34.38
CA VAL A 626 -8.43 -27.25 -35.80
C VAL A 626 -8.64 -25.93 -36.52
N VAL A 627 -7.65 -25.50 -37.30
CA VAL A 627 -7.68 -24.26 -38.10
C VAL A 627 -7.58 -24.61 -39.57
N ALA A 628 -8.56 -24.17 -40.37
CA ALA A 628 -8.57 -24.41 -41.81
C ALA A 628 -7.77 -23.33 -42.58
N LEU A 629 -6.94 -23.75 -43.52
CA LEU A 629 -6.15 -22.89 -44.42
C LEU A 629 -6.75 -22.84 -45.84
N SER A 630 -7.39 -23.93 -46.29
CA SER A 630 -8.32 -23.97 -47.42
C SER A 630 -9.71 -24.46 -46.95
N ASN A 631 -10.68 -24.62 -47.85
CA ASN A 631 -11.99 -25.17 -47.48
C ASN A 631 -11.86 -26.68 -47.28
N ILE A 632 -12.15 -27.16 -46.06
CA ILE A 632 -12.05 -28.58 -45.71
C ILE A 632 -13.34 -29.09 -45.08
N ASN A 633 -13.69 -30.33 -45.39
CA ASN A 633 -14.69 -31.09 -44.64
C ASN A 633 -13.96 -32.10 -43.75
N VAL A 634 -14.10 -32.03 -42.43
CA VAL A 634 -13.59 -33.06 -41.52
C VAL A 634 -14.57 -34.22 -41.50
N LEU A 635 -14.08 -35.44 -41.76
CA LEU A 635 -14.89 -36.63 -42.04
C LEU A 635 -14.86 -37.67 -40.91
N SER A 636 -13.69 -37.84 -40.28
CA SER A 636 -13.48 -38.80 -39.18
C SER A 636 -12.21 -38.50 -38.39
N PHE A 637 -12.02 -39.20 -37.27
CA PHE A 637 -10.78 -39.21 -36.50
C PHE A 637 -10.33 -40.64 -36.19
N ASP A 638 -9.02 -40.85 -36.17
CA ASP A 638 -8.39 -41.91 -35.37
C ASP A 638 -7.90 -41.30 -34.05
N GLY A 639 -8.08 -42.01 -32.94
CA GLY A 639 -7.51 -41.63 -31.64
C GLY A 639 -6.50 -42.65 -31.12
N ASN A 640 -5.64 -42.23 -30.18
CA ASN A 640 -4.91 -43.14 -29.31
C ASN A 640 -5.81 -43.52 -28.13
N LEU A 641 -6.18 -44.80 -28.03
CA LEU A 641 -7.06 -45.32 -26.96
C LEU A 641 -6.42 -46.50 -26.22
N ASP A 642 -6.65 -46.54 -24.90
CA ASP A 642 -6.30 -47.69 -24.06
C ASP A 642 -6.90 -49.00 -24.61
N VAL A 643 -6.16 -50.10 -24.56
CA VAL A 643 -6.57 -51.39 -25.14
C VAL A 643 -7.86 -51.90 -24.48
N GLY A 644 -8.92 -52.04 -25.27
CA GLY A 644 -10.26 -52.40 -24.79
C GLY A 644 -11.37 -51.79 -25.63
N THR A 645 -12.62 -52.04 -25.23
CA THR A 645 -13.81 -51.46 -25.86
C THR A 645 -14.30 -50.26 -25.05
N HIS A 646 -14.45 -49.11 -25.70
CA HIS A 646 -14.91 -47.84 -25.14
C HIS A 646 -16.13 -47.33 -25.91
N THR A 647 -17.00 -46.56 -25.26
CA THR A 647 -17.95 -45.70 -25.98
C THR A 647 -17.29 -44.35 -26.19
N VAL A 648 -17.05 -43.98 -27.46
CA VAL A 648 -16.45 -42.70 -27.85
C VAL A 648 -17.53 -41.73 -28.29
N GLU A 649 -17.48 -40.51 -27.78
CA GLU A 649 -18.33 -39.39 -28.13
C GLU A 649 -17.47 -38.27 -28.73
N ILE A 650 -17.96 -37.65 -29.80
CA ILE A 650 -17.32 -36.49 -30.44
C ILE A 650 -18.26 -35.30 -30.35
N TYR A 651 -17.78 -34.21 -29.77
CA TYR A 651 -18.43 -32.91 -29.82
C TYR A 651 -17.60 -31.95 -30.67
N TYR A 652 -18.25 -30.96 -31.26
CA TYR A 652 -17.59 -29.80 -31.87
C TYR A 652 -18.16 -28.49 -31.33
N LYS A 653 -17.39 -27.42 -31.50
CA LYS A 653 -17.77 -26.05 -31.19
C LYS A 653 -17.15 -25.11 -32.23
N VAL A 654 -17.88 -24.06 -32.61
CA VAL A 654 -17.35 -22.99 -33.48
C VAL A 654 -16.47 -22.05 -32.63
N GLY A 655 -15.27 -21.72 -33.13
CA GLY A 655 -14.23 -21.05 -32.36
C GLY A 655 -13.59 -21.96 -31.29
N THR A 656 -12.50 -21.46 -30.69
CA THR A 656 -11.64 -22.19 -29.73
C THR A 656 -12.36 -22.87 -28.56
N HIS A 657 -11.78 -23.94 -28.03
CA HIS A 657 -12.17 -24.57 -26.77
C HIS A 657 -11.82 -23.74 -25.53
N VAL A 658 -10.85 -22.82 -25.64
CA VAL A 658 -10.28 -22.10 -24.48
C VAL A 658 -11.33 -21.25 -23.78
N GLY A 659 -11.54 -21.50 -22.49
CA GLY A 659 -12.57 -20.87 -21.66
C GLY A 659 -13.95 -21.56 -21.70
N PHE A 660 -14.10 -22.67 -22.43
CA PHE A 660 -15.35 -23.43 -22.56
C PHE A 660 -15.20 -24.90 -22.12
N GLU A 661 -14.10 -25.25 -21.45
CA GLU A 661 -13.71 -26.62 -21.12
C GLU A 661 -14.65 -27.29 -20.10
N GLY A 662 -15.31 -26.50 -19.25
CA GLY A 662 -16.33 -26.95 -18.30
C GLY A 662 -17.77 -26.65 -18.75
N THR A 663 -17.98 -26.08 -19.93
CA THR A 663 -19.24 -25.46 -20.34
C THR A 663 -19.96 -26.30 -21.39
N SER A 664 -20.57 -27.42 -20.96
CA SER A 664 -21.22 -28.40 -21.86
C SER A 664 -22.24 -27.81 -22.84
N SER A 665 -22.94 -26.73 -22.46
CA SER A 665 -23.90 -26.02 -23.32
C SER A 665 -23.27 -25.22 -24.47
N ALA A 666 -21.94 -25.06 -24.51
CA ALA A 666 -21.22 -24.43 -25.61
C ALA A 666 -20.79 -25.42 -26.71
N TRP A 667 -21.10 -26.72 -26.56
CA TRP A 667 -20.65 -27.80 -27.42
C TRP A 667 -21.81 -28.56 -28.05
N THR A 668 -21.67 -28.94 -29.32
CA THR A 668 -22.65 -29.72 -30.08
C THR A 668 -22.15 -31.16 -30.24
N LEU A 669 -22.92 -32.14 -29.77
CA LEU A 669 -22.62 -33.56 -29.97
C LEU A 669 -22.81 -33.94 -31.45
N ILE A 670 -21.77 -34.50 -32.07
CA ILE A 670 -21.85 -35.11 -33.41
C ILE A 670 -22.48 -36.51 -33.30
N GLY A 671 -22.01 -37.32 -32.36
CA GLY A 671 -22.50 -38.69 -32.16
C GLY A 671 -21.68 -39.47 -31.15
N SER A 672 -22.13 -40.71 -30.91
CA SER A 672 -21.57 -41.66 -29.95
C SER A 672 -21.46 -43.04 -30.62
N THR A 673 -20.31 -43.72 -30.51
CA THR A 673 -20.08 -45.04 -31.14
C THR A 673 -19.22 -45.95 -30.25
N PRO A 674 -19.46 -47.28 -30.23
CA PRO A 674 -18.53 -48.22 -29.59
C PRO A 674 -17.26 -48.41 -30.46
N VAL A 675 -16.11 -48.18 -29.86
CA VAL A 675 -14.77 -48.31 -30.46
C VAL A 675 -13.99 -49.39 -29.71
N THR A 676 -13.18 -50.19 -30.40
CA THR A 676 -12.31 -51.18 -29.74
C THR A 676 -10.85 -50.98 -30.16
N SER A 677 -10.03 -50.50 -29.22
CA SER A 677 -8.58 -50.41 -29.38
C SER A 677 -7.95 -51.79 -29.21
N VAL A 678 -7.06 -52.14 -30.15
CA VAL A 678 -6.33 -53.41 -30.17
C VAL A 678 -4.88 -53.28 -29.71
N ALA A 679 -4.35 -52.06 -29.65
CA ALA A 679 -3.00 -51.73 -29.20
C ALA A 679 -2.97 -50.28 -28.71
N ALA A 680 -2.32 -50.04 -27.56
CA ALA A 680 -2.00 -48.69 -27.13
C ALA A 680 -0.91 -48.09 -28.05
N ASP A 681 -0.86 -46.76 -28.13
CA ASP A 681 0.10 -46.01 -28.95
C ASP A 681 0.03 -46.36 -30.46
N ALA A 682 -1.19 -46.69 -30.91
CA ALA A 682 -1.53 -46.99 -32.29
C ALA A 682 -2.85 -46.30 -32.70
N PRO A 683 -3.05 -46.00 -34.00
CA PRO A 683 -4.31 -45.46 -34.51
C PRO A 683 -5.47 -46.42 -34.25
N THR A 684 -6.49 -45.92 -33.56
CA THR A 684 -7.78 -46.59 -33.37
C THR A 684 -8.87 -45.75 -34.03
N ALA A 685 -9.41 -46.24 -35.13
CA ALA A 685 -10.45 -45.55 -35.90
C ALA A 685 -11.76 -45.42 -35.10
N ILE A 686 -12.35 -44.22 -35.17
CA ILE A 686 -13.65 -43.91 -34.57
C ILE A 686 -14.70 -43.90 -35.71
N PRO A 687 -15.50 -44.96 -35.90
CA PRO A 687 -16.46 -45.08 -37.00
C PRO A 687 -17.73 -44.28 -36.70
N LEU A 688 -17.60 -42.97 -36.62
CA LEU A 688 -18.70 -42.00 -36.64
C LEU A 688 -18.69 -41.32 -38.01
N PRO A 689 -19.65 -41.60 -38.90
CA PRO A 689 -19.77 -40.89 -40.17
C PRO A 689 -20.30 -39.47 -39.90
N PHE A 690 -19.47 -38.46 -40.14
CA PHE A 690 -19.89 -37.06 -40.09
C PHE A 690 -19.23 -36.26 -41.22
N ASN A 691 -19.70 -35.04 -41.42
CA ASN A 691 -19.05 -34.05 -42.27
C ASN A 691 -19.18 -32.70 -41.56
N VAL A 692 -18.07 -32.20 -41.00
CA VAL A 692 -17.97 -30.86 -40.40
C VAL A 692 -17.15 -30.00 -41.34
N SER A 693 -17.85 -29.18 -42.13
CA SER A 693 -17.22 -28.22 -43.03
C SER A 693 -16.66 -27.03 -42.25
N ILE A 694 -15.36 -26.74 -42.45
CA ILE A 694 -14.63 -25.63 -41.85
C ILE A 694 -14.16 -24.71 -42.99
N PRO A 695 -14.75 -23.51 -43.15
CA PRO A 695 -14.32 -22.55 -44.16
C PRO A 695 -12.89 -22.07 -43.93
N ALA A 696 -12.18 -21.76 -45.01
CA ALA A 696 -10.81 -21.24 -44.95
C ALA A 696 -10.67 -20.03 -44.00
N GLY A 697 -9.69 -20.08 -43.09
CA GLY A 697 -9.44 -19.07 -42.07
C GLY A 697 -10.25 -19.19 -40.78
N GLN A 698 -11.14 -20.20 -40.64
CA GLN A 698 -11.89 -20.46 -39.41
C GLN A 698 -11.18 -21.43 -38.46
N THR A 699 -11.46 -21.28 -37.16
CA THR A 699 -11.05 -22.21 -36.09
C THR A 699 -12.27 -22.93 -35.53
N TYR A 700 -12.25 -24.26 -35.53
CA TYR A 700 -13.29 -25.08 -34.89
C TYR A 700 -12.63 -25.95 -33.82
N ALA A 701 -13.25 -26.01 -32.64
CA ALA A 701 -12.82 -26.84 -31.54
C ALA A 701 -13.49 -28.22 -31.61
N PHE A 702 -12.74 -29.26 -31.29
CA PHE A 702 -13.25 -30.62 -31.16
C PHE A 702 -12.97 -31.14 -29.75
N TYR A 703 -13.91 -31.92 -29.22
CA TYR A 703 -13.75 -32.66 -27.97
C TYR A 703 -14.04 -34.13 -28.25
N VAL A 704 -13.00 -34.96 -28.17
CA VAL A 704 -13.13 -36.42 -28.28
C VAL A 704 -13.01 -37.00 -26.88
N THR A 705 -14.01 -37.78 -26.47
CA THR A 705 -14.15 -38.27 -25.10
C THR A 705 -14.71 -39.67 -25.03
N THR A 706 -14.46 -40.36 -23.93
CA THR A 706 -15.02 -41.67 -23.61
C THR A 706 -15.79 -41.60 -22.29
N THR A 707 -16.83 -42.41 -22.16
CA THR A 707 -17.67 -42.47 -20.94
C THR A 707 -16.95 -43.04 -19.70
N LEU A 708 -15.70 -43.49 -19.88
CA LEU A 708 -14.74 -43.92 -18.86
C LEU A 708 -13.38 -43.27 -19.16
N SER A 709 -12.34 -43.52 -18.36
CA SER A 709 -10.96 -43.18 -18.75
C SER A 709 -10.50 -44.08 -19.90
N GLY A 710 -9.92 -43.51 -20.96
CA GLY A 710 -9.49 -44.30 -22.13
C GLY A 710 -8.84 -43.54 -23.29
N ILE A 711 -8.84 -42.20 -23.27
CA ILE A 711 -8.18 -41.37 -24.28
C ILE A 711 -6.73 -41.08 -23.87
N GLY A 712 -5.78 -41.51 -24.69
CA GLY A 712 -4.36 -41.21 -24.54
C GLY A 712 -4.00 -39.84 -25.12
N TYR A 713 -3.11 -39.10 -24.45
CA TYR A 713 -2.57 -37.83 -24.93
C TYR A 713 -1.12 -37.61 -24.46
N THR A 714 -0.38 -36.76 -25.17
CA THR A 714 0.97 -36.35 -24.77
C THR A 714 0.96 -34.96 -24.11
N ASN A 715 1.96 -34.66 -23.27
CA ASN A 715 2.10 -33.33 -22.67
C ASN A 715 2.44 -32.28 -23.75
N GLY A 716 1.74 -31.16 -23.72
CA GLY A 716 2.01 -30.01 -24.59
C GLY A 716 3.15 -29.12 -24.06
N THR A 717 3.46 -28.08 -24.83
CA THR A 717 4.40 -27.00 -24.53
C THR A 717 3.70 -25.68 -24.21
N THR A 718 2.58 -25.34 -24.85
CA THR A 718 1.85 -24.08 -24.72
C THR A 718 0.44 -24.22 -25.30
N LEU A 719 -0.57 -23.97 -24.46
CA LEU A 719 -1.99 -24.03 -24.85
C LEU A 719 -2.27 -23.11 -26.05
N GLY A 720 -2.89 -23.66 -27.11
CA GLY A 720 -3.20 -22.94 -28.35
C GLY A 720 -2.02 -22.76 -29.32
N ALA A 721 -0.84 -23.32 -29.05
CA ALA A 721 0.25 -23.35 -30.03
C ALA A 721 -0.04 -24.35 -31.15
N VAL A 722 0.38 -24.06 -32.39
CA VAL A 722 0.29 -25.02 -33.50
C VAL A 722 1.23 -26.20 -33.23
N TYR A 723 0.68 -27.41 -33.11
CA TYR A 723 1.45 -28.63 -32.92
C TYR A 723 1.90 -29.23 -34.26
N VAL A 724 0.99 -29.26 -35.24
CA VAL A 724 1.25 -29.75 -36.59
C VAL A 724 0.42 -28.96 -37.61
N GLN A 725 0.95 -28.81 -38.83
CA GLN A 725 0.26 -28.20 -39.96
C GLN A 725 0.64 -28.89 -41.27
N ASP A 726 -0.26 -28.85 -42.25
CA ASP A 726 0.02 -29.16 -43.65
C ASP A 726 -0.26 -27.93 -44.54
N ALA A 727 -0.71 -28.11 -45.79
CA ALA A 727 -1.06 -27.02 -46.70
C ALA A 727 -2.50 -26.50 -46.55
N HIS A 728 -3.38 -27.26 -45.88
CA HIS A 728 -4.82 -27.07 -45.85
C HIS A 728 -5.38 -26.93 -44.43
N THR A 729 -4.66 -27.42 -43.40
CA THR A 729 -5.11 -27.38 -42.01
C THR A 729 -3.96 -27.31 -40.99
N GLN A 730 -4.29 -26.86 -39.78
CA GLN A 730 -3.43 -26.88 -38.59
C GLN A 730 -4.16 -27.53 -37.42
N VAL A 731 -3.44 -28.25 -36.55
CA VAL A 731 -3.96 -28.79 -35.28
C VAL A 731 -3.14 -28.20 -34.14
N LEU A 732 -3.84 -27.62 -33.15
CA LEU A 732 -3.25 -26.88 -32.04
C LEU A 732 -3.23 -27.71 -30.75
N GLU A 733 -2.30 -27.39 -29.85
CA GLU A 733 -2.30 -27.92 -28.48
C GLU A 733 -3.53 -27.46 -27.69
N GLY A 734 -4.11 -28.36 -26.90
CA GLY A 734 -5.31 -28.13 -26.11
C GLY A 734 -5.21 -28.68 -24.69
N VAL A 735 -6.23 -29.41 -24.23
CA VAL A 735 -6.36 -29.87 -22.83
C VAL A 735 -6.93 -31.28 -22.69
N GLY A 736 -6.45 -32.03 -21.69
CA GLY A 736 -7.10 -33.27 -21.22
C GLY A 736 -8.25 -32.93 -20.28
N VAL A 737 -9.38 -33.63 -20.37
CA VAL A 737 -10.60 -33.32 -19.59
C VAL A 737 -11.26 -34.61 -19.07
N ALA A 738 -11.58 -34.65 -17.79
CA ALA A 738 -12.34 -35.75 -17.19
C ALA A 738 -13.81 -35.73 -17.63
N TYR A 739 -14.42 -36.91 -17.84
CA TYR A 739 -15.76 -37.00 -18.43
C TYR A 739 -16.87 -36.44 -17.51
N PRO A 740 -17.91 -35.77 -18.05
CA PRO A 740 -18.03 -35.32 -19.45
C PRO A 740 -17.41 -33.92 -19.67
N PHE A 741 -17.38 -33.06 -18.66
CA PHE A 741 -16.85 -31.69 -18.71
C PHE A 741 -16.24 -31.33 -17.34
N GLY A 742 -15.35 -32.21 -16.85
CA GLY A 742 -14.81 -32.21 -15.49
C GLY A 742 -13.42 -31.55 -15.37
N SER A 743 -12.56 -32.14 -14.53
CA SER A 743 -11.21 -31.61 -14.27
C SER A 743 -10.37 -31.50 -15.53
N VAL A 744 -9.80 -30.31 -15.74
CA VAL A 744 -9.00 -29.92 -16.92
C VAL A 744 -7.51 -30.03 -16.61
N TYR A 745 -6.75 -30.55 -17.56
CA TYR A 745 -5.30 -30.72 -17.51
C TYR A 745 -4.66 -30.07 -18.74
N SER A 746 -3.85 -29.02 -18.53
CA SER A 746 -3.28 -28.19 -19.60
C SER A 746 -1.75 -28.11 -19.49
N PRO A 747 -1.01 -27.85 -20.59
CA PRO A 747 -1.39 -28.08 -21.99
C PRO A 747 -1.26 -29.57 -22.36
N ARG A 748 -2.10 -30.10 -23.25
CA ARG A 748 -2.06 -31.50 -23.74
C ARG A 748 -2.29 -31.54 -25.25
N VAL A 749 -1.63 -32.46 -25.92
CA VAL A 749 -1.73 -32.67 -27.36
C VAL A 749 -2.74 -33.79 -27.64
N TRP A 750 -3.68 -33.57 -28.55
CA TRP A 750 -4.49 -34.66 -29.10
C TRP A 750 -3.58 -35.69 -29.77
N ASN A 751 -3.68 -36.96 -29.38
CA ASN A 751 -2.91 -38.03 -30.01
C ASN A 751 -3.82 -38.77 -30.99
N GLY A 752 -3.74 -38.43 -32.28
CA GLY A 752 -4.65 -38.96 -33.28
C GLY A 752 -4.35 -38.53 -34.72
N THR A 753 -5.27 -38.87 -35.61
CA THR A 753 -5.30 -38.46 -37.02
C THR A 753 -6.62 -37.75 -37.30
N VAL A 754 -6.57 -36.62 -37.98
CA VAL A 754 -7.75 -35.93 -38.52
C VAL A 754 -7.86 -36.28 -40.00
N TYR A 755 -8.96 -36.90 -40.42
CA TYR A 755 -9.26 -37.15 -41.83
C TYR A 755 -10.17 -36.07 -42.37
N TYR A 756 -9.79 -35.52 -43.53
CA TYR A 756 -10.54 -34.46 -44.18
C TYR A 756 -10.54 -34.64 -45.71
N GLU A 757 -11.42 -33.94 -46.40
CA GLU A 757 -11.33 -33.75 -47.85
C GLU A 757 -11.15 -32.25 -48.15
N GLU A 758 -10.32 -31.94 -49.13
CA GLU A 758 -10.27 -30.61 -49.76
C GLU A 758 -11.35 -30.55 -50.85
N CYS A 759 -12.24 -29.57 -50.73
CA CYS A 759 -13.32 -29.31 -51.67
C CYS A 759 -13.12 -27.93 -52.33
N PRO A 760 -13.16 -27.82 -53.67
CA PRO A 760 -12.98 -26.55 -54.39
C PRO A 760 -13.99 -25.44 -54.04
#